data_AF-A0A446BHA0-F1
#
_entry.id   AF-A0A446BHA0-F1
#
_cell.length_a   1.000
_cell.length_b   1.000
_cell.length_c   1.000
_cell.angle_alpha   90.00
_cell.angle_beta   90.00
_cell.angle_gamma   90.00
#
_symmetry.space_group_name_H-M   'P 1'
#
loop_
_entity.id
_entity.type
_entity.pdbx_description
1 polymer ?
#
loop_
_entity_poly.entity_id
_entity_poly.type
_entity_poly.pdbx_seq_one_letter_code
_entity_poly.pdbx_strand_id
1 'polypeptide(L)'
;MTTQRTANGLPNGRNGFRGEGELETSSSKEADAGVNGISNGTGTLKLNSRRKVDRKKSSPMLPAFMVSAPGKVILCGEHGVVHGKAAIAAAIALRSYLLVTTLSKSKRTVTLRFPDIDFNHTWNIDELPWATFQQPSKKKYYYDLVTELDPDLVSAIQPLVADVSPHKPADIRKIHQNSAGAFLYMFLSLGSPSFPACQYTLRSTIPIGAGLGSSATIAVCLSAALLLQLRTLSGPHPDQPPEEARVQIERINRWAFVYEMFIHGNPSGVDNTVSTQGNAVVFQRTDYGKPPSVKPLWDFPKLPLLLVNTKVPKSTSHEVAKVGKLKKMHPVLVGSILDAVDQVTQTAAGILTEESFDAESEDCLTRVGELMTINHGLLVSLGVSHPRLERVRELVDHQGIGWTKLTGAGGGGCSITLLRPDVPREKLDRLDEQLDREGYQKFRTTLGGDGVGVLWPAVLKNGMDEDDRGGMEIDLERFLSAEASSTGAPPPPPTPPQQQKQASASTAGAAAAPNPTEETLLDRFQTRFALARPYEQAPPPPPAPQDQTIWLATRIASRLARRPALSSSSPTSSSTSASSGTATSGGGSSSSSGNNGGAAAALARVACGGGAKTLREVWKTVNEGGIALRVARRPAVRARGGGGRGSFGAAQGQQQQQEGRGSAGAAGITVREFEARWERKLWLSCLAVESWAFRERRARQQRGEVERATREGVVVTEQEVFAEGRRRREMAALKRELYGGGVGVEGKLAGDPEWDDVVPVVLEEPEGALAAIAYPAEYAEAMAYLRAVMQAKEYSPRCLRLTEHIIAMNPAHYTVWLYRASIVFALQLSIPDEIAWLNGVALANLKNYQIWHHRHLLVENYFPTIAGDPDAIAAFAASERDFLRRILAEDTKNYHVWSYRSYLVGKLGLFGSADELQAIEAMIDDDVRNNSAWSHRFFLVFSNPAHATPGVAATEPDPKVPQAVVDREVAYAEDKIRLAPQNQSGWNYLRGVLVKGGRKLATVEEFASEFVTGLGQGDGGEDVLSTHALDLLAEIYAEKGDKEMADLSLRRLGQKWDRIRVGYWEWRRKCLVTPA
;
A
#
# COMPACT_ATOMS: atom_id res chain seq x y z
N MET A 1 -8.49 -59.06 -35.47
CA MET A 1 -8.26 -60.37 -36.10
C MET A 1 -7.02 -61.00 -35.47
N THR A 2 -7.04 -62.32 -35.27
CA THR A 2 -5.86 -63.19 -35.05
C THR A 2 -4.99 -63.25 -36.32
N THR A 3 -3.73 -63.72 -36.38
CA THR A 3 -2.89 -64.55 -35.48
C THR A 3 -1.40 -64.40 -35.87
N GLN A 4 -0.42 -64.66 -34.98
CA GLN A 4 0.50 -65.82 -35.10
C GLN A 4 1.64 -65.92 -34.04
N ARG A 5 1.81 -67.17 -33.56
CA ARG A 5 3.06 -67.92 -33.19
C ARG A 5 3.81 -67.75 -31.83
N THR A 6 3.84 -68.90 -31.12
CA THR A 6 4.92 -69.53 -30.28
C THR A 6 5.36 -68.85 -28.97
N ALA A 7 5.32 -69.43 -27.75
CA ALA A 7 5.34 -70.83 -27.21
C ALA A 7 6.73 -71.51 -27.23
N ASN A 8 7.26 -72.24 -26.21
CA ASN A 8 6.79 -72.79 -24.91
C ASN A 8 7.93 -72.67 -23.84
N GLY A 9 7.79 -72.95 -22.52
CA GLY A 9 6.61 -73.16 -21.66
C GLY A 9 6.82 -74.18 -20.50
N LEU A 10 6.31 -73.85 -19.29
CA LEU A 10 5.76 -74.75 -18.23
C LEU A 10 6.69 -75.81 -17.55
N PRO A 11 6.27 -76.57 -16.49
CA PRO A 11 4.96 -76.64 -15.80
C PRO A 11 4.96 -76.58 -14.24
N ASN A 12 3.78 -76.30 -13.65
CA ASN A 12 3.09 -77.22 -12.70
C ASN A 12 1.68 -76.71 -12.27
N GLY A 13 0.81 -77.60 -11.78
CA GLY A 13 -0.29 -77.22 -10.85
C GLY A 13 -1.74 -77.05 -11.37
N ARG A 14 -2.20 -77.84 -12.36
CA ARG A 14 -3.58 -77.81 -12.94
C ARG A 14 -4.76 -77.78 -11.94
N ASN A 15 -5.80 -77.01 -12.34
CA ASN A 15 -7.21 -77.37 -12.66
C ASN A 15 -7.91 -78.55 -11.94
N GLY A 16 -9.25 -78.58 -11.75
CA GLY A 16 -10.31 -77.60 -12.07
C GLY A 16 -11.58 -78.24 -12.70
N PHE A 17 -12.72 -77.55 -12.57
CA PHE A 17 -14.00 -77.72 -13.29
C PHE A 17 -14.93 -78.94 -13.03
N ARG A 18 -16.24 -78.64 -13.11
CA ARG A 18 -17.40 -79.48 -13.51
C ARG A 18 -18.11 -80.35 -12.45
N GLY A 19 -19.45 -80.30 -12.48
CA GLY A 19 -20.35 -81.18 -11.72
C GLY A 19 -21.79 -80.67 -11.73
N GLU A 20 -22.67 -81.30 -12.50
CA GLU A 20 -24.12 -81.30 -12.26
C GLU A 20 -24.42 -82.43 -11.26
N GLY A 21 -25.46 -82.30 -10.43
CA GLY A 21 -25.86 -83.35 -9.48
C GLY A 21 -26.92 -82.88 -8.48
N GLU A 22 -28.06 -83.55 -8.46
CA GLU A 22 -29.19 -83.31 -7.54
C GLU A 22 -29.15 -84.28 -6.33
N LEU A 23 -30.16 -84.17 -5.44
CA LEU A 23 -30.41 -84.94 -4.20
C LEU A 23 -29.36 -84.78 -3.08
N GLU A 24 -29.63 -84.95 -1.77
CA GLU A 24 -30.80 -84.78 -0.87
C GLU A 24 -30.20 -84.72 0.57
N THR A 25 -30.84 -84.53 1.74
CA THR A 25 -32.16 -84.16 2.32
C THR A 25 -31.81 -83.63 3.74
N SER A 26 -32.55 -82.83 4.52
CA SER A 26 -33.90 -82.22 4.53
C SER A 26 -33.84 -81.02 5.54
N SER A 27 -34.88 -80.36 6.08
CA SER A 27 -36.33 -80.59 6.09
C SER A 27 -37.16 -79.29 6.26
N SER A 28 -38.31 -79.26 5.58
CA SER A 28 -39.65 -78.78 6.02
C SER A 28 -39.82 -77.45 6.80
N LYS A 29 -40.80 -76.58 6.47
CA LYS A 29 -41.88 -76.72 5.47
C LYS A 29 -42.60 -75.41 5.16
N GLU A 30 -43.29 -75.45 4.01
CA GLU A 30 -44.50 -74.69 3.63
C GLU A 30 -44.41 -73.18 3.36
N ALA A 31 -45.03 -72.83 2.22
CA ALA A 31 -45.32 -71.51 1.71
C ALA A 31 -46.70 -71.59 1.04
N ASP A 32 -47.28 -70.45 0.62
CA ASP A 32 -47.72 -70.31 -0.78
C ASP A 32 -47.88 -68.82 -1.17
N ALA A 33 -48.09 -68.57 -2.47
CA ALA A 33 -48.35 -67.26 -3.08
C ALA A 33 -49.82 -67.11 -3.54
N GLY A 34 -50.24 -65.93 -4.00
CA GLY A 34 -51.64 -65.76 -4.49
C GLY A 34 -52.08 -64.36 -4.93
N VAL A 35 -51.72 -64.02 -6.17
CA VAL A 35 -52.44 -63.18 -7.17
C VAL A 35 -53.77 -62.48 -6.79
N ASN A 36 -53.85 -61.17 -7.13
CA ASN A 36 -55.02 -60.32 -7.48
C ASN A 36 -56.44 -60.62 -6.93
N GLY A 37 -57.05 -59.64 -6.26
CA GLY A 37 -58.50 -59.57 -6.05
C GLY A 37 -59.04 -58.14 -5.81
N ILE A 38 -60.06 -57.73 -6.57
CA ILE A 38 -60.83 -56.50 -6.36
C ILE A 38 -62.19 -56.88 -5.75
N SER A 39 -62.57 -56.28 -4.61
CA SER A 39 -63.99 -56.19 -4.20
C SER A 39 -64.22 -55.12 -3.12
N ASN A 40 -65.48 -54.73 -2.92
CA ASN A 40 -65.90 -53.66 -2.02
C ASN A 40 -66.41 -54.18 -0.67
N GLY A 41 -65.99 -53.53 0.41
CA GLY A 41 -66.93 -52.82 1.30
C GLY A 41 -67.60 -53.56 2.47
N THR A 42 -68.17 -52.73 3.35
CA THR A 42 -69.01 -53.05 4.53
C THR A 42 -68.31 -53.74 5.71
N GLY A 43 -68.64 -53.33 6.94
CA GLY A 43 -67.99 -53.81 8.17
C GLY A 43 -67.82 -52.75 9.27
N THR A 44 -68.85 -51.95 9.55
CA THR A 44 -68.76 -50.82 10.49
C THR A 44 -68.86 -51.23 11.96
N LEU A 45 -67.90 -50.82 12.78
CA LEU A 45 -68.16 -50.47 14.19
C LEU A 45 -67.63 -49.08 14.54
N LYS A 46 -68.52 -48.30 15.17
CA LYS A 46 -68.31 -46.98 15.77
C LYS A 46 -68.10 -47.18 17.28
N LEU A 47 -67.60 -46.25 18.10
CA LEU A 47 -67.08 -44.90 17.90
C LEU A 47 -66.10 -44.63 19.06
N ASN A 48 -65.12 -43.73 18.90
CA ASN A 48 -64.82 -42.80 19.99
C ASN A 48 -64.10 -41.53 19.52
N SER A 49 -64.33 -40.43 20.24
CA SER A 49 -63.90 -39.08 19.85
C SER A 49 -62.37 -38.94 19.76
N ARG A 50 -61.86 -38.54 18.58
CA ARG A 50 -60.54 -37.93 18.43
C ARG A 50 -60.66 -36.52 17.88
N ARG A 51 -59.82 -35.62 18.41
CA ARG A 51 -59.80 -34.18 18.09
C ARG A 51 -59.57 -33.93 16.60
N LYS A 52 -59.98 -32.75 16.11
CA LYS A 52 -59.60 -32.24 14.78
C LYS A 52 -58.09 -32.39 14.59
N VAL A 53 -57.68 -33.05 13.52
CA VAL A 53 -56.30 -33.06 13.03
C VAL A 53 -56.27 -32.17 11.80
N ASP A 54 -55.54 -31.06 11.87
CA ASP A 54 -55.38 -30.18 10.71
C ASP A 54 -54.67 -30.90 9.56
N ARG A 55 -55.09 -30.62 8.32
CA ARG A 55 -54.45 -31.20 7.14
C ARG A 55 -52.99 -30.74 7.08
N LYS A 56 -52.04 -31.67 7.28
CA LYS A 56 -50.63 -31.45 6.94
C LYS A 56 -50.56 -30.82 5.54
N LYS A 57 -49.89 -29.66 5.44
CA LYS A 57 -49.54 -29.07 4.14
C LYS A 57 -48.69 -30.08 3.36
N SER A 58 -48.93 -30.21 2.06
CA SER A 58 -48.20 -31.14 1.21
C SER A 58 -46.73 -30.75 1.10
N SER A 59 -45.84 -31.73 1.21
CA SER A 59 -44.39 -31.55 1.08
C SER A 59 -44.00 -30.95 -0.28
N PRO A 60 -42.91 -30.16 -0.37
CA PRO A 60 -42.34 -29.73 -1.64
C PRO A 60 -41.98 -30.90 -2.56
N MET A 61 -42.04 -30.68 -3.88
CA MET A 61 -41.83 -31.71 -4.91
C MET A 61 -40.36 -31.97 -5.26
N LEU A 62 -39.45 -31.17 -4.73
CA LEU A 62 -37.99 -31.20 -4.88
C LEU A 62 -37.41 -30.51 -3.64
N PRO A 63 -36.29 -31.00 -3.05
CA PRO A 63 -35.64 -30.30 -1.95
C PRO A 63 -35.18 -28.91 -2.40
N ALA A 64 -35.08 -27.98 -1.45
CA ALA A 64 -34.48 -26.68 -1.73
C ALA A 64 -33.01 -26.86 -2.12
N PHE A 65 -32.51 -26.00 -3.01
CA PHE A 65 -31.12 -25.96 -3.42
C PHE A 65 -30.66 -24.51 -3.56
N MET A 66 -29.36 -24.28 -3.44
CA MET A 66 -28.78 -22.94 -3.54
C MET A 66 -27.72 -22.89 -4.64
N VAL A 67 -27.70 -21.81 -5.40
CA VAL A 67 -26.66 -21.49 -6.39
C VAL A 67 -25.92 -20.22 -5.94
N SER A 68 -24.63 -20.10 -6.20
CA SER A 68 -23.88 -18.86 -6.00
C SER A 68 -22.90 -18.56 -7.14
N ALA A 69 -22.60 -17.29 -7.35
CA ALA A 69 -21.65 -16.84 -8.37
C ALA A 69 -20.83 -15.62 -7.87
N PRO A 70 -19.50 -15.58 -8.11
CA PRO A 70 -18.64 -14.47 -7.70
C PRO A 70 -18.84 -13.23 -8.58
N GLY A 71 -18.62 -12.05 -7.99
CA GLY A 71 -18.41 -10.81 -8.73
C GLY A 71 -17.05 -10.82 -9.45
N LYS A 72 -16.75 -9.75 -10.21
CA LYS A 72 -15.46 -9.61 -10.89
C LYS A 72 -14.86 -8.20 -10.79
N VAL A 73 -13.54 -8.13 -10.90
CA VAL A 73 -12.78 -6.88 -11.08
C VAL A 73 -11.85 -7.00 -12.28
N ILE A 74 -11.43 -5.86 -12.84
CA ILE A 74 -10.33 -5.81 -13.80
C ILE A 74 -9.04 -5.57 -13.03
N LEU A 75 -8.07 -6.47 -13.20
CA LEU A 75 -6.74 -6.37 -12.63
C LEU A 75 -5.87 -5.44 -13.48
N CYS A 76 -5.84 -5.66 -14.81
CA CYS A 76 -5.19 -4.79 -15.79
C CYS A 76 -5.96 -4.75 -17.12
N GLY A 77 -5.79 -3.69 -17.92
CA GLY A 77 -6.29 -3.58 -19.30
C GLY A 77 -7.58 -2.78 -19.50
N GLU A 78 -8.05 -2.06 -18.48
CA GLU A 78 -9.37 -1.43 -18.34
C GLU A 78 -9.91 -0.74 -19.60
N HIS A 79 -9.19 0.26 -20.12
CA HIS A 79 -9.52 0.97 -21.36
C HIS A 79 -8.74 0.46 -22.58
N GLY A 80 -7.74 -0.41 -22.35
CA GLY A 80 -7.01 -1.10 -23.40
C GLY A 80 -7.92 -2.02 -24.22
N VAL A 81 -8.84 -2.73 -23.55
CA VAL A 81 -9.74 -3.70 -24.17
C VAL A 81 -10.66 -3.10 -25.25
N VAL A 82 -11.09 -1.84 -25.07
CA VAL A 82 -11.92 -1.10 -26.06
C VAL A 82 -11.11 -0.72 -27.31
N HIS A 83 -9.80 -0.93 -27.27
CA HIS A 83 -8.83 -0.49 -28.25
C HIS A 83 -7.96 -1.64 -28.78
N GLY A 84 -8.44 -2.89 -28.66
CA GLY A 84 -7.82 -4.09 -29.21
C GLY A 84 -6.77 -4.74 -28.31
N LYS A 85 -6.56 -4.24 -27.10
CA LYS A 85 -5.55 -4.75 -26.16
C LYS A 85 -6.11 -5.82 -25.23
N ALA A 86 -5.22 -6.56 -24.57
CA ALA A 86 -5.61 -7.53 -23.56
C ALA A 86 -6.12 -6.85 -22.28
N ALA A 87 -6.94 -7.57 -21.51
CA ALA A 87 -7.30 -7.27 -20.13
C ALA A 87 -7.36 -8.55 -19.29
N ILE A 88 -6.88 -8.48 -18.05
CA ILE A 88 -7.07 -9.54 -17.05
C ILE A 88 -8.31 -9.16 -16.24
N ALA A 89 -9.36 -9.98 -16.34
CA ALA A 89 -10.53 -9.90 -15.48
C ALA A 89 -10.56 -11.12 -14.56
N ALA A 90 -10.75 -10.89 -13.26
CA ALA A 90 -10.61 -11.92 -12.23
C ALA A 90 -11.78 -11.89 -11.24
N ALA A 91 -12.19 -13.05 -10.78
CA ALA A 91 -13.30 -13.24 -9.86
C ALA A 91 -12.93 -12.78 -8.45
N ILE A 92 -13.86 -12.17 -7.73
CA ILE A 92 -13.70 -11.81 -6.31
C ILE A 92 -14.60 -12.69 -5.43
N ALA A 93 -14.15 -12.99 -4.21
CA ALA A 93 -14.87 -13.86 -3.28
C ALA A 93 -16.19 -13.26 -2.73
N LEU A 94 -16.57 -12.03 -3.11
CA LEU A 94 -17.93 -11.51 -2.91
C LEU A 94 -18.89 -12.17 -3.93
N ARG A 95 -20.01 -12.73 -3.45
CA ARG A 95 -20.91 -13.58 -4.25
C ARG A 95 -22.36 -13.13 -4.15
N SER A 96 -23.11 -13.38 -5.22
CA SER A 96 -24.56 -13.50 -5.13
C SER A 96 -24.94 -14.94 -4.79
N TYR A 97 -25.98 -15.10 -3.96
CA TYR A 97 -26.53 -16.37 -3.52
C TYR A 97 -28.02 -16.42 -3.87
N LEU A 98 -28.45 -17.50 -4.51
CA LEU A 98 -29.81 -17.73 -4.98
C LEU A 98 -30.36 -19.01 -4.35
N LEU A 99 -31.27 -18.86 -3.39
CA LEU A 99 -32.05 -19.98 -2.84
C LEU A 99 -33.26 -20.25 -3.74
N VAL A 100 -33.39 -21.49 -4.20
CA VAL A 100 -34.50 -21.96 -5.03
C VAL A 100 -35.37 -22.90 -4.20
N THR A 101 -36.62 -22.48 -3.95
CA THR A 101 -37.61 -23.28 -3.21
C THR A 101 -38.72 -23.71 -4.15
N THR A 102 -39.09 -25.00 -4.13
CA THR A 102 -40.25 -25.48 -4.90
C THR A 102 -41.54 -25.35 -4.09
N LEU A 103 -42.60 -24.92 -4.76
CA LEU A 103 -43.91 -24.68 -4.16
C LEU A 103 -44.80 -25.92 -4.32
N SER A 104 -45.78 -26.06 -3.42
CA SER A 104 -46.78 -27.13 -3.47
C SER A 104 -47.57 -27.12 -4.78
N LYS A 105 -47.88 -28.29 -5.35
CA LYS A 105 -48.61 -28.46 -6.64
C LYS A 105 -49.91 -27.66 -6.81
N SER A 106 -50.53 -27.22 -5.70
CA SER A 106 -51.70 -26.33 -5.66
C SER A 106 -51.42 -24.86 -5.99
N LYS A 107 -50.15 -24.47 -6.13
CA LYS A 107 -49.73 -23.18 -6.69
C LYS A 107 -49.21 -23.40 -8.11
N ARG A 108 -49.56 -22.48 -9.02
CA ARG A 108 -49.03 -22.38 -10.39
C ARG A 108 -48.23 -21.09 -10.57
N THR A 109 -47.47 -20.68 -9.56
CA THR A 109 -46.81 -19.37 -9.52
C THR A 109 -45.29 -19.47 -9.64
N VAL A 110 -44.68 -18.51 -10.31
CA VAL A 110 -43.23 -18.28 -10.29
C VAL A 110 -42.93 -16.91 -9.68
N THR A 111 -42.04 -16.86 -8.69
CA THR A 111 -41.74 -15.66 -7.89
C THR A 111 -40.26 -15.31 -7.95
N LEU A 112 -39.93 -14.06 -8.25
CA LEU A 112 -38.61 -13.47 -7.96
C LEU A 112 -38.72 -12.63 -6.68
N ARG A 113 -37.77 -12.81 -5.75
CA ARG A 113 -37.64 -11.99 -4.53
C ARG A 113 -36.17 -11.65 -4.29
N PHE A 114 -35.79 -10.40 -4.53
CA PHE A 114 -34.45 -9.86 -4.28
C PHE A 114 -34.55 -8.79 -3.18
N PRO A 115 -34.40 -9.13 -1.88
CA PRO A 115 -34.64 -8.20 -0.77
C PRO A 115 -33.69 -7.01 -0.75
N ASP A 116 -32.45 -7.18 -1.23
CA ASP A 116 -31.40 -6.15 -1.19
C ASP A 116 -31.70 -4.92 -2.08
N ILE A 117 -32.74 -4.98 -2.92
CA ILE A 117 -33.29 -3.85 -3.71
C ILE A 117 -34.79 -3.60 -3.44
N ASP A 118 -35.39 -4.31 -2.47
CA ASP A 118 -36.83 -4.37 -2.23
C ASP A 118 -37.66 -4.68 -3.51
N PHE A 119 -37.22 -5.74 -4.21
CA PHE A 119 -37.95 -6.32 -5.35
C PHE A 119 -38.60 -7.64 -4.96
N ASN A 120 -39.91 -7.73 -5.15
CA ASN A 120 -40.68 -8.96 -5.00
C ASN A 120 -41.82 -8.94 -6.03
N HIS A 121 -41.88 -9.93 -6.91
CA HIS A 121 -42.92 -10.03 -7.94
C HIS A 121 -43.21 -11.49 -8.28
N THR A 122 -44.49 -11.78 -8.59
CA THR A 122 -44.99 -13.14 -8.82
C THR A 122 -45.87 -13.16 -10.05
N TRP A 123 -45.60 -14.07 -10.99
CA TRP A 123 -46.45 -14.34 -12.15
C TRP A 123 -47.18 -15.67 -11.99
N ASN A 124 -48.40 -15.76 -12.54
CA ASN A 124 -49.05 -17.05 -12.78
C ASN A 124 -48.42 -17.70 -14.02
N ILE A 125 -47.94 -18.94 -13.89
CA ILE A 125 -47.31 -19.73 -14.95
C ILE A 125 -48.28 -19.98 -16.10
N ASP A 126 -49.58 -20.15 -15.80
CA ASP A 126 -50.60 -20.47 -16.79
C ASP A 126 -51.01 -19.24 -17.65
N GLU A 127 -50.62 -18.03 -17.25
CA GLU A 127 -50.92 -16.76 -17.94
C GLU A 127 -49.75 -16.26 -18.81
N LEU A 128 -48.59 -16.92 -18.78
CA LEU A 128 -47.41 -16.51 -19.53
C LEU A 128 -47.55 -16.81 -21.05
N PRO A 129 -46.88 -16.05 -21.95
CA PRO A 129 -47.04 -16.15 -23.41
C PRO A 129 -46.32 -17.36 -24.04
N TRP A 130 -46.53 -18.57 -23.48
CA TRP A 130 -45.95 -19.82 -23.95
C TRP A 130 -46.19 -20.08 -25.44
N ALA A 131 -47.37 -19.73 -25.95
CA ALA A 131 -47.73 -19.91 -27.36
C ALA A 131 -46.80 -19.13 -28.32
N THR A 132 -46.19 -18.03 -27.88
CA THR A 132 -45.22 -17.26 -28.68
C THR A 132 -43.81 -17.86 -28.59
N PHE A 133 -43.38 -18.23 -27.38
CA PHE A 133 -42.04 -18.81 -27.14
C PHE A 133 -41.90 -20.25 -27.66
N GLN A 134 -43.00 -20.99 -27.80
CA GLN A 134 -43.00 -22.37 -28.31
C GLN A 134 -43.24 -22.49 -29.82
N GLN A 135 -43.33 -21.37 -30.56
CA GLN A 135 -43.38 -21.40 -32.03
C GLN A 135 -42.12 -22.09 -32.58
N PRO A 136 -42.22 -23.08 -33.51
CA PRO A 136 -41.06 -23.88 -33.94
C PRO A 136 -39.87 -23.09 -34.51
N SER A 137 -40.11 -21.90 -35.06
CA SER A 137 -39.08 -20.98 -35.58
C SER A 137 -38.40 -20.13 -34.51
N LYS A 138 -39.00 -19.97 -33.33
CA LYS A 138 -38.52 -19.09 -32.24
C LYS A 138 -38.03 -19.84 -31.02
N LYS A 139 -38.60 -21.01 -30.75
CA LYS A 139 -38.25 -21.91 -29.65
C LYS A 139 -36.75 -22.14 -29.59
N LYS A 140 -36.17 -21.93 -28.41
CA LYS A 140 -34.76 -22.21 -28.12
C LYS A 140 -34.60 -23.52 -27.34
N TYR A 141 -33.40 -24.06 -27.36
CA TYR A 141 -32.97 -25.23 -26.62
C TYR A 141 -31.74 -24.88 -25.77
N TYR A 142 -31.52 -25.61 -24.68
CA TYR A 142 -30.45 -25.33 -23.71
C TYR A 142 -29.03 -25.34 -24.30
N TYR A 143 -28.83 -25.94 -25.48
CA TYR A 143 -27.55 -26.01 -26.20
C TYR A 143 -27.36 -24.91 -27.27
N ASP A 144 -28.41 -24.16 -27.61
CA ASP A 144 -28.36 -23.16 -28.68
C ASP A 144 -27.42 -22.01 -28.35
N LEU A 145 -26.73 -21.47 -29.36
CA LEU A 145 -25.97 -20.24 -29.24
C LEU A 145 -26.84 -19.05 -29.63
N VAL A 146 -27.38 -18.35 -28.64
CA VAL A 146 -28.20 -17.15 -28.83
C VAL A 146 -27.30 -15.91 -28.89
N THR A 147 -27.17 -15.32 -30.08
CA THR A 147 -26.32 -14.14 -30.33
C THR A 147 -27.08 -12.81 -30.38
N GLU A 148 -28.40 -12.86 -30.53
CA GLU A 148 -29.30 -11.70 -30.52
C GLU A 148 -30.63 -12.05 -29.84
N LEU A 149 -31.39 -11.04 -29.42
CA LEU A 149 -32.71 -11.21 -28.80
C LEU A 149 -33.80 -11.11 -29.87
N ASP A 150 -34.76 -12.04 -29.86
CA ASP A 150 -35.90 -12.04 -30.77
C ASP A 150 -36.87 -10.89 -30.40
N PRO A 151 -37.12 -9.90 -31.29
CA PRO A 151 -37.95 -8.74 -30.97
C PRO A 151 -39.40 -9.09 -30.62
N ASP A 152 -39.96 -10.15 -31.20
CA ASP A 152 -41.33 -10.58 -30.92
C ASP A 152 -41.42 -11.26 -29.54
N LEU A 153 -40.39 -12.03 -29.15
CA LEU A 153 -40.29 -12.61 -27.81
C LEU A 153 -40.09 -11.53 -26.73
N VAL A 154 -39.29 -10.49 -27.01
CA VAL A 154 -39.15 -9.32 -26.12
C VAL A 154 -40.48 -8.56 -26.04
N SER A 155 -41.17 -8.34 -27.17
CA SER A 155 -42.48 -7.67 -27.21
C SER A 155 -43.54 -8.43 -26.41
N ALA A 156 -43.60 -9.76 -26.55
CA ALA A 156 -44.57 -10.62 -25.88
C ALA A 156 -44.50 -10.58 -24.33
N ILE A 157 -43.34 -10.25 -23.74
CA ILE A 157 -43.20 -10.11 -22.29
C ILE A 157 -43.34 -8.68 -21.77
N GLN A 158 -43.37 -7.66 -22.63
CA GLN A 158 -43.50 -6.25 -22.18
C GLN A 158 -44.73 -5.99 -21.30
N PRO A 159 -45.94 -6.54 -21.57
CA PRO A 159 -47.09 -6.35 -20.68
C PRO A 159 -46.82 -6.88 -19.26
N LEU A 160 -46.17 -8.04 -19.14
CA LEU A 160 -45.83 -8.67 -17.85
C LEU A 160 -44.71 -7.94 -17.08
N VAL A 161 -43.98 -7.05 -17.76
CA VAL A 161 -42.92 -6.21 -17.20
C VAL A 161 -43.43 -4.79 -16.91
N ALA A 162 -44.45 -4.31 -17.64
CA ALA A 162 -45.06 -3.00 -17.42
C ALA A 162 -45.57 -2.86 -15.97
N ASP A 163 -46.26 -3.87 -15.46
CA ASP A 163 -46.84 -3.88 -14.10
C ASP A 163 -45.84 -4.25 -12.99
N VAL A 164 -44.55 -4.34 -13.30
CA VAL A 164 -43.51 -4.53 -12.29
C VAL A 164 -43.23 -3.21 -11.54
N SER A 165 -43.40 -3.27 -10.22
CA SER A 165 -43.07 -2.21 -9.26
C SER A 165 -43.62 -0.81 -9.62
N PRO A 166 -44.92 -0.64 -9.93
CA PRO A 166 -45.49 0.63 -10.41
C PRO A 166 -45.39 1.77 -9.40
N HIS A 167 -45.27 1.46 -8.11
CA HIS A 167 -45.15 2.43 -7.01
C HIS A 167 -43.70 2.82 -6.67
N LYS A 168 -42.69 2.28 -7.37
CA LYS A 168 -41.27 2.62 -7.14
C LYS A 168 -40.84 3.81 -8.03
N PRO A 169 -39.84 4.62 -7.59
CA PRO A 169 -39.17 5.62 -8.42
C PRO A 169 -38.70 5.05 -9.77
N ALA A 170 -38.68 5.87 -10.82
CA ALA A 170 -38.51 5.39 -12.20
C ALA A 170 -37.15 4.71 -12.46
N ASP A 171 -36.10 5.13 -11.77
CA ASP A 171 -34.77 4.54 -11.77
C ASP A 171 -34.75 3.15 -11.11
N ILE A 172 -35.33 3.02 -9.92
CA ILE A 172 -35.46 1.74 -9.21
C ILE A 172 -36.39 0.79 -9.98
N ARG A 173 -37.53 1.28 -10.45
CA ARG A 173 -38.49 0.53 -11.27
C ARG A 173 -37.82 0.00 -12.54
N LYS A 174 -36.97 0.78 -13.20
CA LYS A 174 -36.20 0.32 -14.38
C LYS A 174 -35.28 -0.85 -14.06
N ILE A 175 -34.60 -0.86 -12.90
CA ILE A 175 -33.78 -2.00 -12.46
C ILE A 175 -34.69 -3.24 -12.27
N HIS A 176 -35.81 -3.09 -11.58
CA HIS A 176 -36.75 -4.19 -11.32
C HIS A 176 -37.33 -4.75 -12.63
N GLN A 177 -37.71 -3.88 -13.56
CA GLN A 177 -38.21 -4.22 -14.89
C GLN A 177 -37.16 -4.94 -15.74
N ASN A 178 -35.92 -4.46 -15.75
CA ASN A 178 -34.82 -5.12 -16.45
C ASN A 178 -34.56 -6.54 -15.89
N SER A 179 -34.49 -6.69 -14.56
CA SER A 179 -34.30 -8.01 -13.93
C SER A 179 -35.48 -8.96 -14.16
N ALA A 180 -36.71 -8.45 -14.13
CA ALA A 180 -37.92 -9.21 -14.41
C ALA A 180 -37.98 -9.67 -15.88
N GLY A 181 -37.75 -8.76 -16.84
CA GLY A 181 -37.78 -9.06 -18.26
C GLY A 181 -36.69 -10.05 -18.68
N ALA A 182 -35.45 -9.86 -18.19
CA ALA A 182 -34.34 -10.76 -18.47
C ALA A 182 -34.58 -12.17 -17.89
N PHE A 183 -35.19 -12.26 -16.71
CA PHE A 183 -35.63 -13.55 -16.15
C PHE A 183 -36.76 -14.18 -16.97
N LEU A 184 -37.83 -13.44 -17.27
CA LEU A 184 -38.98 -13.95 -18.04
C LEU A 184 -38.55 -14.45 -19.43
N TYR A 185 -37.70 -13.69 -20.13
CA TYR A 185 -37.17 -14.08 -21.43
C TYR A 185 -36.42 -15.43 -21.35
N MET A 186 -35.54 -15.60 -20.36
CA MET A 186 -34.81 -16.85 -20.15
C MET A 186 -35.71 -18.00 -19.68
N PHE A 187 -36.62 -17.74 -18.73
CA PHE A 187 -37.58 -18.70 -18.18
C PHE A 187 -38.52 -19.25 -19.26
N LEU A 188 -39.01 -18.39 -20.15
CA LEU A 188 -39.89 -18.78 -21.25
C LEU A 188 -39.14 -19.42 -22.43
N SER A 189 -37.88 -19.05 -22.65
CA SER A 189 -37.02 -19.68 -23.67
C SER A 189 -36.56 -21.09 -23.30
N LEU A 190 -36.36 -21.36 -21.99
CA LEU A 190 -35.88 -22.65 -21.49
C LEU A 190 -37.00 -23.56 -20.94
N GLY A 191 -38.12 -22.98 -20.48
CA GLY A 191 -39.16 -23.67 -19.72
C GLY A 191 -40.33 -24.23 -20.54
N SER A 192 -41.40 -24.58 -19.83
CA SER A 192 -42.66 -25.09 -20.38
C SER A 192 -43.85 -24.73 -19.47
N PRO A 193 -45.11 -24.77 -19.97
CA PRO A 193 -46.29 -24.66 -19.11
C PRO A 193 -46.32 -25.63 -17.92
N SER A 194 -45.69 -26.81 -18.09
CA SER A 194 -45.54 -27.82 -17.05
C SER A 194 -44.48 -27.52 -15.97
N PHE A 195 -43.77 -26.39 -16.05
CA PHE A 195 -42.68 -26.05 -15.12
C PHE A 195 -43.17 -26.01 -13.66
N PRO A 196 -42.41 -26.57 -12.68
CA PRO A 196 -42.82 -26.58 -11.28
C PRO A 196 -42.86 -25.17 -10.69
N ALA A 197 -43.95 -24.85 -9.98
CA ALA A 197 -44.07 -23.60 -9.24
C ALA A 197 -42.92 -23.44 -8.23
N CYS A 198 -42.34 -22.25 -8.17
CA CYS A 198 -41.06 -22.02 -7.49
C CYS A 198 -40.88 -20.55 -7.08
N GLN A 199 -40.05 -20.33 -6.07
CA GLN A 199 -39.60 -19.01 -5.65
C GLN A 199 -38.07 -18.95 -5.66
N TYR A 200 -37.56 -17.96 -6.40
CA TYR A 200 -36.15 -17.60 -6.55
C TYR A 200 -35.84 -16.44 -5.59
N THR A 201 -35.13 -16.72 -4.51
CA THR A 201 -34.79 -15.71 -3.50
C THR A 201 -33.31 -15.40 -3.57
N LEU A 202 -32.93 -14.16 -3.88
CA LEU A 202 -31.52 -13.79 -4.09
C LEU A 202 -31.05 -12.78 -3.04
N ARG A 203 -29.86 -13.02 -2.47
CA ARG A 203 -29.10 -12.10 -1.62
C ARG A 203 -27.69 -11.93 -2.19
N SER A 204 -27.02 -10.80 -1.98
CA SER A 204 -25.66 -10.58 -2.50
C SER A 204 -24.74 -9.85 -1.52
N THR A 205 -23.49 -10.31 -1.43
CA THR A 205 -22.41 -9.55 -0.78
C THR A 205 -21.71 -8.57 -1.73
N ILE A 206 -22.17 -8.47 -2.99
CA ILE A 206 -21.57 -7.62 -4.03
C ILE A 206 -22.25 -6.24 -4.04
N PRO A 207 -21.50 -5.14 -3.87
CA PRO A 207 -22.01 -3.77 -4.04
C PRO A 207 -22.73 -3.54 -5.38
N ILE A 208 -24.05 -3.33 -5.28
CA ILE A 208 -24.93 -3.08 -6.42
C ILE A 208 -24.52 -1.78 -7.12
N GLY A 209 -24.46 -1.80 -8.46
CA GLY A 209 -24.11 -0.64 -9.28
C GLY A 209 -22.62 -0.24 -9.28
N ALA A 210 -21.79 -0.78 -8.39
CA ALA A 210 -20.38 -0.40 -8.25
C ALA A 210 -19.47 -0.80 -9.43
N GLY A 211 -19.99 -1.56 -10.40
CA GLY A 211 -19.26 -2.06 -11.57
C GLY A 211 -18.72 -3.49 -11.43
N LEU A 212 -19.00 -4.15 -10.30
CA LEU A 212 -18.45 -5.47 -9.92
C LEU A 212 -19.14 -6.67 -10.58
N GLY A 213 -19.97 -6.46 -11.60
CA GLY A 213 -20.65 -7.53 -12.34
C GLY A 213 -21.89 -8.11 -11.65
N SER A 214 -22.54 -7.37 -10.75
CA SER A 214 -23.70 -7.87 -9.98
C SER A 214 -24.81 -8.43 -10.89
N SER A 215 -25.11 -7.81 -12.03
CA SER A 215 -26.09 -8.32 -13.01
C SER A 215 -25.68 -9.67 -13.60
N ALA A 216 -24.40 -9.85 -13.93
CA ALA A 216 -23.86 -11.12 -14.42
C ALA A 216 -23.87 -12.21 -13.34
N THR A 217 -23.67 -11.88 -12.06
CA THR A 217 -23.83 -12.88 -10.99
C THR A 217 -25.27 -13.36 -10.85
N ILE A 218 -26.25 -12.44 -10.99
CA ILE A 218 -27.67 -12.78 -11.01
C ILE A 218 -27.99 -13.64 -12.23
N ALA A 219 -27.43 -13.29 -13.40
CA ALA A 219 -27.52 -14.07 -14.63
C ALA A 219 -27.06 -15.51 -14.43
N VAL A 220 -25.81 -15.71 -14.00
CA VAL A 220 -25.20 -17.03 -13.77
C VAL A 220 -25.99 -17.85 -12.75
N CYS A 221 -26.41 -17.25 -11.63
CA CYS A 221 -27.24 -17.93 -10.64
C CYS A 221 -28.57 -18.41 -11.23
N LEU A 222 -29.30 -17.54 -11.96
CA LEU A 222 -30.60 -17.89 -12.55
C LEU A 222 -30.46 -18.90 -13.68
N SER A 223 -29.45 -18.77 -14.56
CA SER A 223 -29.19 -19.73 -15.64
C SER A 223 -28.88 -21.12 -15.09
N ALA A 224 -27.97 -21.24 -14.12
CA ALA A 224 -27.66 -22.52 -13.51
C ALA A 224 -28.86 -23.13 -12.77
N ALA A 225 -29.65 -22.32 -12.04
CA ALA A 225 -30.87 -22.78 -11.39
C ALA A 225 -31.90 -23.38 -12.37
N LEU A 226 -32.22 -22.65 -13.44
CA LEU A 226 -33.17 -23.13 -14.46
C LEU A 226 -32.66 -24.39 -15.16
N LEU A 227 -31.39 -24.41 -15.56
CA LEU A 227 -30.80 -25.55 -16.26
C LEU A 227 -30.71 -26.81 -15.36
N LEU A 228 -30.49 -26.67 -14.05
CA LEU A 228 -30.62 -27.73 -13.04
C LEU A 228 -32.06 -28.23 -12.88
N GLN A 229 -33.04 -27.32 -12.77
CA GLN A 229 -34.46 -27.68 -12.64
C GLN A 229 -34.99 -28.42 -13.88
N LEU A 230 -34.45 -28.11 -15.06
CA LEU A 230 -34.71 -28.80 -16.32
C LEU A 230 -33.94 -30.11 -16.50
N ARG A 231 -33.10 -30.50 -15.53
CA ARG A 231 -32.21 -31.69 -15.58
C ARG A 231 -31.24 -31.69 -16.77
N THR A 232 -30.90 -30.50 -17.29
CA THR A 232 -29.91 -30.32 -18.37
C THR A 232 -28.48 -30.16 -17.85
N LEU A 233 -28.36 -30.00 -16.53
CA LEU A 233 -27.13 -30.06 -15.75
C LEU A 233 -27.23 -31.21 -14.73
N SER A 234 -26.09 -31.84 -14.47
CA SER A 234 -25.89 -32.74 -13.33
C SER A 234 -25.85 -31.91 -12.05
N GLY A 235 -26.23 -32.50 -10.91
CA GLY A 235 -25.76 -31.97 -9.63
C GLY A 235 -24.24 -32.16 -9.52
N PRO A 236 -23.50 -31.26 -8.86
CA PRO A 236 -22.07 -31.46 -8.65
C PRO A 236 -21.83 -32.76 -7.86
N HIS A 237 -20.89 -33.58 -8.33
CA HIS A 237 -20.51 -34.85 -7.70
C HIS A 237 -18.98 -34.95 -7.65
N PRO A 238 -18.37 -35.53 -6.58
CA PRO A 238 -16.91 -35.66 -6.49
C PRO A 238 -16.26 -36.35 -7.69
N ASP A 239 -16.92 -37.37 -8.24
CA ASP A 239 -16.43 -38.17 -9.37
C ASP A 239 -16.77 -37.57 -10.76
N GLN A 240 -17.25 -36.32 -10.84
CA GLN A 240 -17.66 -35.73 -12.12
C GLN A 240 -16.44 -35.48 -13.03
N PRO A 241 -16.42 -35.98 -14.29
CA PRO A 241 -15.30 -35.75 -15.20
C PRO A 241 -15.07 -34.24 -15.47
N PRO A 242 -13.82 -33.74 -15.44
CA PRO A 242 -13.54 -32.31 -15.65
C PRO A 242 -14.09 -31.74 -16.97
N GLU A 243 -14.16 -32.56 -18.02
CA GLU A 243 -14.70 -32.16 -19.32
C GLU A 243 -16.24 -32.08 -19.31
N GLU A 244 -16.93 -32.91 -18.52
CA GLU A 244 -18.37 -32.76 -18.29
C GLU A 244 -18.66 -31.46 -17.54
N ALA A 245 -17.88 -31.18 -16.47
CA ALA A 245 -17.99 -29.95 -15.70
C ALA A 245 -17.77 -28.71 -16.58
N ARG A 246 -16.76 -28.71 -17.47
CA ARG A 246 -16.52 -27.63 -18.45
C ARG A 246 -17.71 -27.42 -19.40
N VAL A 247 -18.27 -28.49 -19.96
CA VAL A 247 -19.46 -28.40 -20.83
C VAL A 247 -20.67 -27.83 -20.08
N GLN A 248 -20.80 -28.12 -18.78
CA GLN A 248 -21.86 -27.58 -17.94
C GLN A 248 -21.65 -26.10 -17.58
N ILE A 249 -20.43 -25.71 -17.22
CA ILE A 249 -20.01 -24.31 -17.02
C ILE A 249 -20.27 -23.48 -18.29
N GLU A 250 -19.92 -23.99 -19.47
CA GLU A 250 -20.16 -23.31 -20.76
C GLU A 250 -21.66 -23.15 -21.09
N ARG A 251 -22.51 -24.14 -20.76
CA ARG A 251 -23.98 -24.00 -20.90
C ARG A 251 -24.53 -22.88 -20.01
N ILE A 252 -24.05 -22.79 -18.76
CA ILE A 252 -24.44 -21.72 -17.83
C ILE A 252 -23.99 -20.36 -18.38
N ASN A 253 -22.76 -20.26 -18.88
CA ASN A 253 -22.20 -19.02 -19.42
C ASN A 253 -23.00 -18.48 -20.61
N ARG A 254 -23.39 -19.35 -21.56
CA ARG A 254 -24.24 -18.98 -22.71
C ARG A 254 -25.57 -18.37 -22.30
N TRP A 255 -26.27 -18.96 -21.34
CA TRP A 255 -27.56 -18.44 -20.87
C TRP A 255 -27.40 -17.19 -19.99
N ALA A 256 -26.28 -17.08 -19.25
CA ALA A 256 -25.94 -15.85 -18.53
C ALA A 256 -25.61 -14.69 -19.50
N PHE A 257 -25.04 -14.99 -20.67
CA PHE A 257 -24.83 -14.03 -21.75
C PHE A 257 -26.16 -13.49 -22.31
N VAL A 258 -27.17 -14.35 -22.53
CA VAL A 258 -28.53 -13.92 -22.96
C VAL A 258 -29.18 -12.97 -21.96
N TYR A 259 -29.08 -13.24 -20.66
CA TYR A 259 -29.60 -12.36 -19.62
C TYR A 259 -28.87 -11.01 -19.60
N GLU A 260 -27.54 -11.00 -19.74
CA GLU A 260 -26.74 -9.78 -19.84
C GLU A 260 -27.02 -8.99 -21.13
N MET A 261 -27.36 -9.65 -22.25
CA MET A 261 -27.84 -9.00 -23.48
C MET A 261 -29.16 -8.26 -23.24
N PHE A 262 -30.09 -8.85 -22.47
CA PHE A 262 -31.37 -8.20 -22.15
C PHE A 262 -31.17 -6.91 -21.32
N ILE A 263 -30.19 -6.89 -20.41
CA ILE A 263 -29.93 -5.74 -19.53
C ILE A 263 -29.07 -4.66 -20.21
N HIS A 264 -28.03 -5.05 -20.96
CA HIS A 264 -27.01 -4.11 -21.50
C HIS A 264 -27.03 -3.96 -23.03
N GLY A 265 -27.85 -4.73 -23.74
CA GLY A 265 -27.93 -4.76 -25.21
C GLY A 265 -26.75 -5.50 -25.86
N ASN A 266 -25.53 -4.98 -25.71
CA ASN A 266 -24.30 -5.52 -26.32
C ASN A 266 -23.20 -5.72 -25.27
N PRO A 267 -23.30 -6.75 -24.41
CA PRO A 267 -22.28 -7.07 -23.41
C PRO A 267 -20.98 -7.59 -24.05
N SER A 268 -19.87 -7.42 -23.35
CA SER A 268 -18.55 -7.91 -23.81
C SER A 268 -18.39 -9.43 -23.70
N GLY A 269 -19.14 -10.07 -22.79
CA GLY A 269 -18.96 -11.47 -22.38
C GLY A 269 -17.94 -11.67 -21.26
N VAL A 270 -17.23 -10.61 -20.82
CA VAL A 270 -16.26 -10.71 -19.70
C VAL A 270 -16.96 -11.05 -18.39
N ASP A 271 -18.00 -10.29 -18.05
CA ASP A 271 -18.65 -10.33 -16.73
C ASP A 271 -19.26 -11.70 -16.44
N ASN A 272 -20.06 -12.25 -17.36
CA ASN A 272 -20.65 -13.59 -17.22
C ASN A 272 -19.59 -14.69 -17.29
N THR A 273 -18.59 -14.61 -18.19
CA THR A 273 -17.56 -15.64 -18.29
C THR A 273 -16.75 -15.76 -16.98
N VAL A 274 -16.33 -14.64 -16.38
CA VAL A 274 -15.61 -14.67 -15.09
C VAL A 274 -16.53 -15.10 -13.95
N SER A 275 -17.78 -14.63 -13.90
CA SER A 275 -18.76 -15.09 -12.90
C SER A 275 -19.15 -16.56 -13.03
N THR A 276 -18.96 -17.19 -14.20
CA THR A 276 -19.24 -18.62 -14.40
C THR A 276 -18.01 -19.49 -14.16
N GLN A 277 -16.85 -19.11 -14.71
CA GLN A 277 -15.62 -19.91 -14.65
C GLN A 277 -14.82 -19.71 -13.36
N GLY A 278 -14.88 -18.51 -12.75
CA GLY A 278 -14.05 -18.14 -11.60
C GLY A 278 -12.61 -17.80 -11.99
N ASN A 279 -11.71 -17.86 -11.00
CA ASN A 279 -10.27 -17.62 -11.13
C ASN A 279 -9.99 -16.32 -11.91
N ALA A 280 -9.34 -16.39 -13.08
CA ALA A 280 -9.19 -15.24 -13.96
C ALA A 280 -9.24 -15.62 -15.45
N VAL A 281 -9.49 -14.64 -16.30
CA VAL A 281 -9.37 -14.75 -17.77
C VAL A 281 -8.57 -13.60 -18.34
N VAL A 282 -7.75 -13.88 -19.35
CA VAL A 282 -7.22 -12.87 -20.26
C VAL A 282 -8.21 -12.74 -21.42
N PHE A 283 -8.83 -11.57 -21.55
CA PHE A 283 -9.78 -11.24 -22.61
C PHE A 283 -9.16 -10.25 -23.59
N GLN A 284 -9.39 -10.42 -24.89
CA GLN A 284 -8.96 -9.49 -25.93
C GLN A 284 -9.96 -9.45 -27.10
N ARG A 285 -10.41 -8.26 -27.49
CA ARG A 285 -11.28 -8.05 -28.67
C ARG A 285 -10.59 -7.14 -29.68
N THR A 286 -9.83 -7.74 -30.60
CA THR A 286 -9.15 -7.03 -31.71
C THR A 286 -10.11 -6.64 -32.85
N ASP A 287 -11.18 -7.40 -33.03
CA ASP A 287 -12.19 -7.24 -34.07
C ASP A 287 -13.58 -7.33 -33.43
N TYR A 288 -14.47 -6.38 -33.72
CA TYR A 288 -15.84 -6.35 -33.18
C TYR A 288 -16.83 -7.14 -34.05
N GLY A 289 -16.45 -7.53 -35.27
CA GLY A 289 -17.21 -8.45 -36.13
C GLY A 289 -16.94 -9.94 -35.84
N LYS A 290 -16.17 -10.25 -34.79
CA LYS A 290 -15.79 -11.62 -34.42
C LYS A 290 -15.97 -11.87 -32.91
N PRO A 291 -16.10 -13.14 -32.48
CA PRO A 291 -16.00 -13.49 -31.07
C PRO A 291 -14.69 -12.97 -30.45
N PRO A 292 -14.70 -12.49 -29.20
CA PRO A 292 -13.48 -12.08 -28.52
C PRO A 292 -12.61 -13.30 -28.20
N SER A 293 -11.30 -13.10 -28.12
CA SER A 293 -10.38 -14.09 -27.55
C SER A 293 -10.53 -14.10 -26.03
N VAL A 294 -10.69 -15.29 -25.45
CA VAL A 294 -10.73 -15.51 -24.00
C VAL A 294 -9.82 -16.68 -23.67
N LYS A 295 -8.73 -16.42 -22.94
CA LYS A 295 -7.84 -17.44 -22.38
C LYS A 295 -8.09 -17.53 -20.87
N PRO A 296 -8.72 -18.59 -20.35
CA PRO A 296 -8.79 -18.83 -18.92
C PRO A 296 -7.39 -19.00 -18.32
N LEU A 297 -7.20 -18.48 -17.12
CA LEU A 297 -6.06 -18.73 -16.25
C LEU A 297 -6.57 -19.68 -15.16
N TRP A 298 -6.51 -20.99 -15.45
CA TRP A 298 -7.04 -22.02 -14.55
C TRP A 298 -6.29 -22.03 -13.23
N ASP A 299 -4.96 -21.95 -13.29
CA ASP A 299 -4.04 -22.06 -12.16
C ASP A 299 -3.74 -20.68 -11.51
N PHE A 300 -4.71 -19.74 -11.59
CA PHE A 300 -4.53 -18.38 -11.09
C PHE A 300 -4.47 -18.35 -9.54
N PRO A 301 -3.44 -17.71 -8.94
CA PRO A 301 -3.25 -17.69 -7.49
C PRO A 301 -4.37 -16.92 -6.77
N LYS A 302 -4.74 -17.39 -5.58
CA LYS A 302 -5.70 -16.69 -4.71
C LYS A 302 -4.98 -15.52 -4.03
N LEU A 303 -5.32 -14.26 -4.34
CA LEU A 303 -4.58 -13.09 -3.84
C LEU A 303 -5.37 -12.25 -2.81
N PRO A 304 -4.74 -11.74 -1.73
CA PRO A 304 -5.42 -10.94 -0.71
C PRO A 304 -5.75 -9.53 -1.21
N LEU A 305 -7.02 -9.16 -1.19
CA LEU A 305 -7.52 -7.94 -1.83
C LEU A 305 -8.36 -7.07 -0.87
N LEU A 306 -8.01 -5.79 -0.78
CA LEU A 306 -8.91 -4.77 -0.24
C LEU A 306 -9.59 -4.03 -1.40
N LEU A 307 -10.91 -4.18 -1.49
CA LEU A 307 -11.78 -3.52 -2.47
C LEU A 307 -12.44 -2.31 -1.79
N VAL A 308 -12.32 -1.12 -2.38
CA VAL A 308 -12.88 0.12 -1.82
C VAL A 308 -13.77 0.80 -2.85
N ASN A 309 -15.06 0.89 -2.54
CA ASN A 309 -16.04 1.68 -3.28
C ASN A 309 -15.99 3.14 -2.79
N THR A 310 -15.70 4.05 -3.71
CA THR A 310 -15.60 5.50 -3.44
C THR A 310 -16.95 6.18 -3.17
N LYS A 311 -18.06 5.48 -3.47
CA LYS A 311 -19.45 5.99 -3.56
C LYS A 311 -19.66 7.12 -4.59
N VAL A 312 -18.65 7.41 -5.43
CA VAL A 312 -18.76 8.40 -6.50
C VAL A 312 -19.52 7.79 -7.68
N PRO A 313 -20.67 8.37 -8.10
CA PRO A 313 -21.38 7.91 -9.29
C PRO A 313 -20.54 8.19 -10.54
N LYS A 314 -20.46 7.19 -11.44
CA LYS A 314 -19.64 7.26 -12.67
C LYS A 314 -20.44 6.80 -13.88
N SER A 315 -20.16 7.39 -15.04
CA SER A 315 -20.71 6.96 -16.33
C SER A 315 -19.64 6.23 -17.14
N THR A 316 -19.76 4.91 -17.27
CA THR A 316 -18.84 4.09 -18.07
C THR A 316 -18.78 4.54 -19.53
N SER A 317 -19.91 4.93 -20.12
CA SER A 317 -19.96 5.43 -21.50
C SER A 317 -19.31 6.81 -21.65
N HIS A 318 -19.39 7.68 -20.64
CA HIS A 318 -18.66 8.95 -20.63
C HIS A 318 -17.15 8.72 -20.61
N GLU A 319 -16.64 7.90 -19.69
CA GLU A 319 -15.20 7.63 -19.56
C GLU A 319 -14.63 6.99 -20.83
N VAL A 320 -15.32 5.99 -21.41
CA VAL A 320 -14.90 5.37 -22.67
C VAL A 320 -14.97 6.37 -23.84
N ALA A 321 -15.98 7.24 -23.91
CA ALA A 321 -16.05 8.30 -24.92
C ALA A 321 -14.94 9.36 -24.74
N LYS A 322 -14.53 9.66 -23.49
CA LYS A 322 -13.44 10.58 -23.16
C LYS A 322 -12.09 10.02 -23.66
N VAL A 323 -11.77 8.76 -23.37
CA VAL A 323 -10.56 8.10 -23.92
C VAL A 323 -10.62 7.98 -25.44
N GLY A 324 -11.77 7.60 -26.00
CA GLY A 324 -11.96 7.53 -27.45
C GLY A 324 -11.79 8.88 -28.16
N LYS A 325 -12.22 9.98 -27.54
CA LYS A 325 -11.98 11.36 -28.01
C LYS A 325 -10.50 11.74 -27.90
N LEU A 326 -9.85 11.44 -26.77
CA LEU A 326 -8.43 11.70 -26.55
C LEU A 326 -7.57 10.95 -27.59
N LYS A 327 -7.89 9.68 -27.87
CA LYS A 327 -7.23 8.87 -28.91
C LYS A 327 -7.41 9.43 -30.32
N LYS A 328 -8.60 9.98 -30.64
CA LYS A 328 -8.83 10.67 -31.92
C LYS A 328 -8.06 11.98 -32.05
N MET A 329 -7.82 12.69 -30.94
CA MET A 329 -7.07 13.94 -30.92
C MET A 329 -5.54 13.73 -30.95
N HIS A 330 -5.04 12.70 -30.25
CA HIS A 330 -3.61 12.43 -30.07
C HIS A 330 -3.28 10.94 -30.33
N PRO A 331 -3.46 10.45 -31.57
CA PRO A 331 -3.46 9.01 -31.87
C PRO A 331 -2.14 8.29 -31.57
N VAL A 332 -1.00 8.95 -31.78
CA VAL A 332 0.33 8.39 -31.46
C VAL A 332 0.52 8.28 -29.95
N LEU A 333 0.38 9.40 -29.22
CA LEU A 333 0.58 9.46 -27.76
C LEU A 333 -0.34 8.50 -27.01
N VAL A 334 -1.64 8.52 -27.31
CA VAL A 334 -2.62 7.63 -26.67
C VAL A 334 -2.47 6.19 -27.17
N GLY A 335 -2.01 5.99 -28.41
CA GLY A 335 -1.56 4.68 -28.89
C GLY A 335 -0.50 4.09 -27.97
N SER A 336 0.61 4.80 -27.77
CA SER A 336 1.71 4.36 -26.91
C SER A 336 1.31 4.12 -25.45
N ILE A 337 0.39 4.92 -24.88
CA ILE A 337 -0.17 4.67 -23.54
C ILE A 337 -0.95 3.35 -23.51
N LEU A 338 -1.77 3.08 -24.53
CA LEU A 338 -2.54 1.83 -24.63
C LEU A 338 -1.64 0.61 -24.94
N ASP A 339 -0.55 0.80 -25.69
CA ASP A 339 0.49 -0.21 -25.90
C ASP A 339 1.25 -0.53 -24.60
N ALA A 340 1.50 0.46 -23.75
CA ALA A 340 2.07 0.25 -22.43
C ALA A 340 1.10 -0.50 -21.49
N VAL A 341 -0.20 -0.17 -21.51
CA VAL A 341 -1.24 -0.91 -20.76
C VAL A 341 -1.33 -2.37 -21.22
N ASP A 342 -1.21 -2.62 -22.54
CA ASP A 342 -1.18 -3.97 -23.12
C ASP A 342 0.04 -4.75 -22.63
N GLN A 343 1.25 -4.18 -22.71
CA GLN A 343 2.46 -4.82 -22.19
C GLN A 343 2.36 -5.12 -20.69
N VAL A 344 1.95 -4.16 -19.86
CA VAL A 344 1.74 -4.36 -18.41
C VAL A 344 0.75 -5.48 -18.13
N THR A 345 -0.29 -5.63 -18.96
CA THR A 345 -1.27 -6.72 -18.87
C THR A 345 -0.65 -8.07 -19.24
N GLN A 346 0.11 -8.15 -20.33
CA GLN A 346 0.79 -9.39 -20.75
C GLN A 346 1.87 -9.82 -19.74
N THR A 347 2.66 -8.88 -19.20
CA THR A 347 3.65 -9.17 -18.17
C THR A 347 3.00 -9.65 -16.88
N ALA A 348 1.91 -9.01 -16.43
CA ALA A 348 1.16 -9.47 -15.26
C ALA A 348 0.57 -10.87 -15.47
N ALA A 349 0.02 -11.15 -16.65
CA ALA A 349 -0.52 -12.47 -16.99
C ALA A 349 0.57 -13.55 -17.02
N GLY A 350 1.78 -13.22 -17.49
CA GLY A 350 2.95 -14.11 -17.44
C GLY A 350 3.33 -14.46 -16.01
N ILE A 351 3.59 -13.45 -15.18
CA ILE A 351 4.01 -13.60 -13.77
C ILE A 351 3.00 -14.43 -12.97
N LEU A 352 1.70 -14.16 -13.15
CA LEU A 352 0.60 -14.88 -12.48
C LEU A 352 0.36 -16.30 -13.03
N THR A 353 1.23 -16.81 -13.91
CA THR A 353 1.25 -18.19 -14.43
C THR A 353 2.64 -18.84 -14.36
N GLU A 354 3.59 -18.25 -13.64
CA GLU A 354 4.87 -18.90 -13.33
C GLU A 354 4.66 -19.98 -12.26
N GLU A 355 5.19 -21.20 -12.47
CA GLU A 355 5.12 -22.29 -11.48
C GLU A 355 5.80 -21.92 -10.14
N SER A 356 6.71 -20.95 -10.17
CA SER A 356 7.39 -20.38 -9.01
C SER A 356 6.67 -19.18 -8.37
N PHE A 357 5.44 -18.86 -8.79
CA PHE A 357 4.68 -17.76 -8.19
C PHE A 357 4.05 -18.20 -6.87
N ASP A 358 4.53 -17.63 -5.77
CA ASP A 358 3.97 -17.81 -4.43
C ASP A 358 3.07 -16.61 -4.07
N ALA A 359 1.83 -16.89 -3.66
CA ALA A 359 0.84 -15.88 -3.27
C ALA A 359 1.12 -15.25 -1.89
N GLU A 360 1.89 -15.91 -1.03
CA GLU A 360 2.27 -15.41 0.30
C GLU A 360 3.64 -14.69 0.28
N SER A 361 4.42 -14.84 -0.80
CA SER A 361 5.73 -14.21 -0.97
C SER A 361 5.63 -12.71 -1.29
N GLU A 362 6.22 -11.86 -0.43
CA GLU A 362 6.25 -10.41 -0.66
C GLU A 362 6.96 -10.04 -1.98
N ASP A 363 7.99 -10.78 -2.40
CA ASP A 363 8.67 -10.54 -3.67
C ASP A 363 7.76 -10.84 -4.88
N CYS A 364 7.03 -11.96 -4.85
CA CYS A 364 6.09 -12.33 -5.91
C CYS A 364 4.91 -11.34 -5.99
N LEU A 365 4.33 -10.98 -4.85
CA LEU A 365 3.30 -9.94 -4.77
C LEU A 365 3.84 -8.56 -5.20
N THR A 366 5.09 -8.23 -4.89
CA THR A 366 5.72 -6.96 -5.33
C THR A 366 5.80 -6.86 -6.84
N ARG A 367 6.19 -7.93 -7.55
CA ARG A 367 6.25 -7.95 -9.02
C ARG A 367 4.89 -7.63 -9.67
N VAL A 368 3.79 -8.07 -9.06
CA VAL A 368 2.42 -7.78 -9.53
C VAL A 368 1.94 -6.40 -9.07
N GLY A 369 2.24 -6.02 -7.83
CA GLY A 369 1.86 -4.73 -7.25
C GLY A 369 2.50 -3.54 -7.96
N GLU A 370 3.77 -3.63 -8.36
CA GLU A 370 4.42 -2.58 -9.16
C GLU A 370 3.74 -2.41 -10.53
N LEU A 371 3.33 -3.51 -11.18
CA LEU A 371 2.55 -3.46 -12.43
C LEU A 371 1.16 -2.84 -12.23
N MET A 372 0.50 -3.10 -11.08
CA MET A 372 -0.75 -2.43 -10.72
C MET A 372 -0.55 -0.91 -10.57
N THR A 373 0.53 -0.46 -9.91
CA THR A 373 0.87 0.96 -9.77
C THR A 373 1.19 1.61 -11.12
N ILE A 374 1.93 0.92 -12.00
CA ILE A 374 2.24 1.41 -13.37
C ILE A 374 0.96 1.55 -14.20
N ASN A 375 0.09 0.53 -14.22
CA ASN A 375 -1.20 0.60 -14.93
C ASN A 375 -2.05 1.77 -14.40
N HIS A 376 -2.07 2.00 -13.09
CA HIS A 376 -2.79 3.14 -12.54
C HIS A 376 -2.25 4.50 -13.03
N GLY A 377 -0.93 4.69 -13.10
CA GLY A 377 -0.33 5.89 -13.69
C GLY A 377 -0.67 6.09 -15.18
N LEU A 378 -0.78 5.00 -15.93
CA LEU A 378 -1.24 5.04 -17.34
C LEU A 378 -2.73 5.43 -17.43
N LEU A 379 -3.58 4.92 -16.53
CA LEU A 379 -5.01 5.26 -16.45
C LEU A 379 -5.24 6.72 -15.99
N VAL A 380 -4.42 7.24 -15.07
CA VAL A 380 -4.37 8.67 -14.74
C VAL A 380 -3.99 9.50 -15.98
N SER A 381 -3.02 9.02 -16.77
CA SER A 381 -2.59 9.68 -18.02
C SER A 381 -3.64 9.65 -19.14
N LEU A 382 -4.55 8.67 -19.15
CA LEU A 382 -5.75 8.67 -19.99
C LEU A 382 -6.87 9.59 -19.46
N GLY A 383 -6.67 10.22 -18.30
CA GLY A 383 -7.61 11.13 -17.66
C GLY A 383 -8.82 10.45 -17.00
N VAL A 384 -8.75 9.14 -16.73
CA VAL A 384 -9.88 8.34 -16.21
C VAL A 384 -9.82 8.07 -14.70
N SER A 385 -8.88 8.66 -13.96
CA SER A 385 -8.93 8.61 -12.48
C SER A 385 -9.84 9.71 -11.90
N HIS A 386 -9.96 9.75 -10.57
CA HIS A 386 -10.81 10.69 -9.83
C HIS A 386 -10.17 11.00 -8.46
N PRO A 387 -10.30 12.21 -7.88
CA PRO A 387 -9.67 12.54 -6.59
C PRO A 387 -9.96 11.55 -5.46
N ARG A 388 -11.19 11.04 -5.34
CA ARG A 388 -11.53 10.00 -4.34
C ARG A 388 -10.93 8.62 -4.63
N LEU A 389 -10.42 8.34 -5.84
CA LEU A 389 -9.62 7.13 -6.14
C LEU A 389 -8.16 7.36 -5.73
N GLU A 390 -7.58 8.50 -6.13
CA GLU A 390 -6.21 8.88 -5.73
C GLU A 390 -6.06 8.92 -4.20
N ARG A 391 -7.09 9.38 -3.48
CA ARG A 391 -7.10 9.40 -2.01
C ARG A 391 -7.03 8.00 -1.40
N VAL A 392 -7.79 7.01 -1.89
CA VAL A 392 -7.66 5.63 -1.37
C VAL A 392 -6.25 5.10 -1.60
N ARG A 393 -5.70 5.37 -2.79
CA ARG A 393 -4.34 5.00 -3.12
C ARG A 393 -3.31 5.68 -2.23
N GLU A 394 -3.45 6.97 -1.96
CA GLU A 394 -2.59 7.73 -1.03
C GLU A 394 -2.54 7.04 0.34
N LEU A 395 -3.71 6.74 0.93
CA LEU A 395 -3.81 6.12 2.26
C LEU A 395 -3.13 4.76 2.33
N VAL A 396 -3.23 3.94 1.29
CA VAL A 396 -2.58 2.61 1.20
C VAL A 396 -1.08 2.73 0.90
N ASP A 397 -0.73 3.42 -0.19
CA ASP A 397 0.65 3.51 -0.69
C ASP A 397 1.55 4.25 0.32
N HIS A 398 1.04 5.25 1.06
CA HIS A 398 1.82 5.99 2.07
C HIS A 398 2.02 5.21 3.38
N GLN A 399 1.00 4.48 3.86
CA GLN A 399 1.16 3.58 5.03
C GLN A 399 2.00 2.33 4.68
N GLY A 400 2.16 2.01 3.39
CA GLY A 400 2.84 0.80 2.93
C GLY A 400 2.02 -0.47 3.19
N ILE A 401 0.70 -0.39 2.99
CA ILE A 401 -0.27 -1.47 3.24
C ILE A 401 -0.40 -2.41 2.02
N GLY A 402 -0.12 -1.91 0.83
CA GLY A 402 -0.34 -2.64 -0.42
C GLY A 402 -0.01 -1.79 -1.64
N TRP A 403 -0.60 -2.15 -2.78
CA TRP A 403 -0.54 -1.38 -4.03
C TRP A 403 -1.97 -1.16 -4.55
N THR A 404 -2.39 0.10 -4.65
CA THR A 404 -3.75 0.45 -5.09
C THR A 404 -3.84 0.91 -6.54
N LYS A 405 -4.92 0.53 -7.21
CA LYS A 405 -5.34 1.08 -8.50
C LYS A 405 -6.86 1.17 -8.61
N LEU A 406 -7.37 2.03 -9.49
CA LEU A 406 -8.78 1.98 -9.90
C LEU A 406 -9.12 0.65 -10.60
N THR A 407 -10.40 0.27 -10.65
CA THR A 407 -10.85 -0.87 -11.47
C THR A 407 -12.09 -0.54 -12.29
N GLY A 408 -12.20 -1.15 -13.47
CA GLY A 408 -13.24 -0.83 -14.45
C GLY A 408 -13.06 0.57 -15.06
N ALA A 409 -14.16 1.26 -15.32
CA ALA A 409 -14.17 2.47 -16.14
C ALA A 409 -13.42 3.69 -15.57
N GLY A 410 -13.16 3.74 -14.26
CA GLY A 410 -12.65 4.95 -13.59
C GLY A 410 -13.71 6.05 -13.42
N GLY A 411 -13.28 7.29 -13.24
CA GLY A 411 -14.14 8.46 -12.98
C GLY A 411 -14.89 8.44 -11.63
N GLY A 412 -14.55 7.50 -10.74
CA GLY A 412 -15.33 7.17 -9.54
C GLY A 412 -15.42 5.65 -9.36
N GLY A 413 -16.50 5.14 -8.77
CA GLY A 413 -16.68 3.69 -8.60
C GLY A 413 -15.68 3.09 -7.61
N CYS A 414 -14.98 2.01 -7.98
CA CYS A 414 -14.11 1.25 -7.08
C CYS A 414 -12.62 1.34 -7.41
N SER A 415 -11.81 1.21 -6.36
CA SER A 415 -10.39 0.85 -6.42
C SER A 415 -10.16 -0.53 -5.81
N ILE A 416 -9.13 -1.22 -6.29
CA ILE A 416 -8.62 -2.48 -5.74
C ILE A 416 -7.20 -2.26 -5.21
N THR A 417 -6.92 -2.91 -4.09
CA THR A 417 -5.62 -2.90 -3.41
C THR A 417 -5.17 -4.33 -3.25
N LEU A 418 -4.02 -4.68 -3.85
CA LEU A 418 -3.30 -5.90 -3.50
C LEU A 418 -2.62 -5.64 -2.15
N LEU A 419 -2.95 -6.42 -1.13
CA LEU A 419 -2.35 -6.28 0.20
C LEU A 419 -0.94 -6.91 0.21
N ARG A 420 -0.04 -6.38 1.04
CA ARG A 420 1.23 -7.05 1.37
C ARG A 420 0.98 -8.19 2.37
N PRO A 421 1.91 -9.17 2.49
CA PRO A 421 1.96 -10.06 3.64
C PRO A 421 2.21 -9.26 4.94
N ASP A 422 1.89 -9.86 6.08
CA ASP A 422 2.26 -9.40 7.42
C ASP A 422 1.99 -7.91 7.77
N VAL A 423 1.06 -7.25 7.08
CA VAL A 423 0.72 -5.85 7.36
C VAL A 423 0.21 -5.73 8.81
N PRO A 424 0.88 -4.94 9.68
CA PRO A 424 0.50 -4.83 11.08
C PRO A 424 -0.95 -4.42 11.24
N ARG A 425 -1.70 -5.15 12.08
CA ARG A 425 -3.16 -4.97 12.25
C ARG A 425 -3.53 -3.51 12.54
N GLU A 426 -2.77 -2.82 13.38
CA GLU A 426 -2.92 -1.38 13.67
C GLU A 426 -2.93 -0.47 12.42
N LYS A 427 -2.18 -0.81 11.35
CA LYS A 427 -2.22 -0.05 10.09
C LYS A 427 -3.53 -0.28 9.33
N LEU A 428 -4.00 -1.54 9.31
CA LEU A 428 -5.25 -1.92 8.65
C LEU A 428 -6.44 -1.33 9.39
N ASP A 429 -6.43 -1.35 10.72
CA ASP A 429 -7.49 -0.81 11.56
C ASP A 429 -7.58 0.73 11.40
N ARG A 430 -6.45 1.45 11.39
CA ARG A 430 -6.42 2.90 11.09
C ARG A 430 -6.85 3.24 9.66
N LEU A 431 -6.49 2.42 8.68
CA LEU A 431 -6.98 2.58 7.30
C LEU A 431 -8.50 2.40 7.25
N ASP A 432 -9.01 1.38 7.93
CA ASP A 432 -10.43 1.07 7.97
C ASP A 432 -11.25 2.17 8.66
N GLU A 433 -10.78 2.72 9.78
CA GLU A 433 -11.36 3.91 10.43
C GLU A 433 -11.38 5.12 9.48
N GLN A 434 -10.28 5.38 8.78
CA GLN A 434 -10.16 6.55 7.92
C GLN A 434 -11.02 6.43 6.66
N LEU A 435 -11.15 5.22 6.10
CA LEU A 435 -12.07 4.94 5.01
C LEU A 435 -13.53 5.17 5.44
N ASP A 436 -13.93 4.76 6.65
CA ASP A 436 -15.29 5.02 7.14
C ASP A 436 -15.51 6.53 7.38
N ARG A 437 -14.56 7.21 8.02
CA ARG A 437 -14.59 8.66 8.30
C ARG A 437 -14.69 9.50 7.02
N GLU A 438 -13.95 9.13 5.98
CA GLU A 438 -14.02 9.77 4.66
C GLU A 438 -15.17 9.22 3.79
N GLY A 439 -16.09 8.44 4.38
CA GLY A 439 -17.38 8.04 3.79
C GLY A 439 -17.29 6.97 2.71
N TYR A 440 -16.19 6.21 2.63
CA TYR A 440 -16.03 5.09 1.70
C TYR A 440 -16.90 3.87 2.08
N GLN A 441 -16.80 2.79 1.29
CA GLN A 441 -17.33 1.48 1.64
C GLN A 441 -16.27 0.44 1.26
N LYS A 442 -15.83 -0.36 2.24
CA LYS A 442 -14.68 -1.26 2.12
C LYS A 442 -15.09 -2.73 2.20
N PHE A 443 -14.35 -3.59 1.51
CA PHE A 443 -14.51 -5.05 1.52
C PHE A 443 -13.13 -5.70 1.49
N ARG A 444 -12.79 -6.45 2.54
CA ARG A 444 -11.66 -7.39 2.50
C ARG A 444 -12.15 -8.66 1.81
N THR A 445 -11.45 -9.13 0.79
CA THR A 445 -11.87 -10.24 -0.07
C THR A 445 -10.66 -10.90 -0.74
N THR A 446 -10.88 -11.97 -1.50
CA THR A 446 -9.84 -12.69 -2.23
C THR A 446 -10.07 -12.56 -3.73
N LEU A 447 -9.02 -12.24 -4.48
CA LEU A 447 -9.01 -12.24 -5.94
C LEU A 447 -8.67 -13.66 -6.45
N GLY A 448 -9.27 -14.06 -7.57
CA GLY A 448 -9.18 -15.43 -8.08
C GLY A 448 -10.22 -16.37 -7.46
N GLY A 449 -11.36 -15.86 -6.98
CA GLY A 449 -12.40 -16.69 -6.37
C GLY A 449 -13.03 -17.73 -7.32
N ASP A 450 -13.51 -18.85 -6.78
CA ASP A 450 -14.06 -19.94 -7.60
C ASP A 450 -15.40 -19.56 -8.28
N GLY A 451 -15.70 -20.17 -9.42
CA GLY A 451 -16.80 -19.82 -10.32
C GLY A 451 -18.20 -20.14 -9.81
N VAL A 452 -19.10 -20.56 -10.69
CA VAL A 452 -20.46 -20.95 -10.30
C VAL A 452 -20.45 -22.15 -9.35
N GLY A 453 -21.08 -22.01 -8.19
CA GLY A 453 -21.14 -23.04 -7.15
C GLY A 453 -22.58 -23.44 -6.83
N VAL A 454 -22.83 -24.72 -6.59
CA VAL A 454 -24.17 -25.28 -6.34
C VAL A 454 -24.14 -26.11 -5.05
N LEU A 455 -25.08 -25.86 -4.15
CA LEU A 455 -25.32 -26.63 -2.92
C LEU A 455 -26.66 -27.37 -3.08
N TRP A 456 -26.57 -28.69 -3.25
CA TRP A 456 -27.72 -29.56 -3.54
C TRP A 456 -27.69 -30.82 -2.65
N PRO A 457 -28.68 -31.06 -1.77
CA PRO A 457 -29.70 -30.10 -1.32
C PRO A 457 -29.07 -28.93 -0.53
N ALA A 458 -29.87 -27.90 -0.21
CA ALA A 458 -29.46 -26.73 0.57
C ALA A 458 -29.27 -27.08 2.07
N VAL A 459 -28.21 -27.83 2.39
CA VAL A 459 -27.94 -28.37 3.74
C VAL A 459 -26.49 -28.10 4.14
N LEU A 460 -26.27 -27.66 5.38
CA LEU A 460 -24.95 -27.43 5.97
C LEU A 460 -24.51 -28.59 6.87
N LYS A 461 -23.30 -29.09 6.65
CA LYS A 461 -22.64 -30.08 7.51
C LYS A 461 -21.53 -29.42 8.35
N ASN A 462 -21.87 -29.04 9.57
CA ASN A 462 -21.15 -28.11 10.44
C ASN A 462 -19.91 -28.68 11.18
N GLY A 463 -19.58 -29.96 11.01
CA GLY A 463 -18.49 -30.61 11.76
C GLY A 463 -18.87 -30.92 13.22
N MET A 464 -20.16 -31.08 13.50
CA MET A 464 -20.74 -31.35 14.83
C MET A 464 -21.76 -32.49 14.72
N ASP A 465 -22.20 -33.04 15.85
CA ASP A 465 -23.12 -34.18 16.03
C ASP A 465 -24.49 -34.09 15.32
N GLU A 466 -24.78 -32.99 14.60
CA GLU A 466 -25.94 -32.83 13.72
C GLU A 466 -25.68 -33.37 12.29
N ASP A 467 -24.42 -33.50 11.89
CA ASP A 467 -24.00 -33.94 10.55
C ASP A 467 -24.28 -35.42 10.31
N ASP A 468 -24.03 -36.25 11.34
CA ASP A 468 -24.39 -37.67 11.40
C ASP A 468 -25.91 -37.89 11.39
N ARG A 469 -26.68 -36.82 11.68
CA ARG A 469 -28.15 -36.78 11.59
C ARG A 469 -28.65 -36.08 10.32
N GLY A 470 -27.75 -35.73 9.39
CA GLY A 470 -28.05 -35.24 8.05
C GLY A 470 -27.56 -33.80 7.76
N GLY A 471 -27.29 -33.00 8.79
CA GLY A 471 -26.94 -31.59 8.68
C GLY A 471 -28.14 -30.63 8.71
N MET A 472 -27.83 -29.33 8.77
CA MET A 472 -28.80 -28.24 8.97
C MET A 472 -29.38 -27.74 7.63
N GLU A 473 -30.68 -27.93 7.40
CA GLU A 473 -31.39 -27.42 6.20
C GLU A 473 -31.49 -25.88 6.22
N ILE A 474 -31.27 -25.26 5.05
CA ILE A 474 -31.37 -23.81 4.82
C ILE A 474 -32.77 -23.50 4.30
N ASP A 475 -33.70 -23.25 5.22
CA ASP A 475 -35.02 -22.75 4.86
C ASP A 475 -35.01 -21.26 4.43
N LEU A 476 -36.15 -20.80 3.91
CA LEU A 476 -36.32 -19.43 3.42
C LEU A 476 -36.19 -18.38 4.54
N GLU A 477 -36.56 -18.70 5.78
CA GLU A 477 -36.52 -17.76 6.90
C GLU A 477 -35.06 -17.52 7.31
N ARG A 478 -34.30 -18.60 7.50
CA ARG A 478 -32.84 -18.58 7.76
C ARG A 478 -32.04 -17.85 6.68
N PHE A 479 -32.42 -18.01 5.41
CA PHE A 479 -31.78 -17.33 4.29
C PHE A 479 -32.09 -15.81 4.23
N LEU A 480 -33.25 -15.40 4.75
CA LEU A 480 -33.64 -13.99 4.83
C LEU A 480 -33.08 -13.32 6.09
N SER A 481 -33.01 -14.02 7.23
CA SER A 481 -32.44 -13.53 8.48
C SER A 481 -30.91 -13.51 8.51
N ALA A 482 -30.25 -13.98 7.45
CA ALA A 482 -28.79 -13.88 7.31
C ALA A 482 -28.36 -12.42 7.13
N GLU A 483 -27.65 -11.88 8.12
CA GLU A 483 -26.96 -10.60 8.03
C GLU A 483 -25.72 -10.70 7.13
N ALA A 484 -25.27 -9.55 6.60
CA ALA A 484 -24.07 -9.46 5.78
C ALA A 484 -22.94 -8.81 6.59
N SER A 485 -21.94 -9.62 6.98
CA SER A 485 -20.76 -9.16 7.69
C SER A 485 -19.96 -8.16 6.82
N SER A 486 -19.54 -7.05 7.43
CA SER A 486 -18.66 -6.04 6.81
C SER A 486 -17.17 -6.29 7.11
N THR A 487 -16.87 -7.35 7.86
CA THR A 487 -15.58 -7.60 8.52
C THR A 487 -14.95 -8.90 8.04
N GLY A 488 -14.50 -8.93 6.78
CA GLY A 488 -13.77 -10.07 6.20
C GLY A 488 -12.39 -10.26 6.85
N ALA A 489 -12.35 -11.02 7.95
CA ALA A 489 -11.11 -11.51 8.57
C ALA A 489 -10.93 -12.99 8.25
N PRO A 490 -9.74 -13.46 7.82
CA PRO A 490 -9.50 -14.88 7.59
C PRO A 490 -9.45 -15.65 8.93
N PRO A 491 -9.91 -16.92 8.97
CA PRO A 491 -9.68 -17.78 10.12
C PRO A 491 -8.17 -18.09 10.28
N PRO A 492 -7.69 -18.35 11.51
CA PRO A 492 -6.28 -18.68 11.75
C PRO A 492 -5.89 -20.04 11.12
N PRO A 493 -4.63 -20.22 10.70
CA PRO A 493 -4.17 -21.48 10.11
C PRO A 493 -4.18 -22.62 11.13
N PRO A 494 -4.45 -23.86 10.71
CA PRO A 494 -4.47 -25.02 11.60
C PRO A 494 -3.06 -25.38 12.08
N THR A 495 -2.87 -25.47 13.40
CA THR A 495 -1.61 -25.90 14.02
C THR A 495 -1.21 -27.31 13.59
N PRO A 496 0.06 -27.59 13.22
CA PRO A 496 0.52 -28.94 12.91
C PRO A 496 0.34 -29.89 14.10
N PRO A 497 -0.05 -31.17 13.88
CA PRO A 497 -0.27 -32.13 14.95
C PRO A 497 1.04 -32.59 15.59
N GLN A 498 1.46 -31.92 16.67
CA GLN A 498 2.56 -32.42 17.51
C GLN A 498 2.13 -33.70 18.25
N GLN A 499 2.93 -34.75 18.10
CA GLN A 499 2.68 -36.05 18.72
C GLN A 499 2.89 -35.96 20.25
N GLN A 500 1.85 -36.31 21.02
CA GLN A 500 1.99 -36.44 22.46
C GLN A 500 2.76 -37.72 22.83
N LYS A 501 3.76 -37.57 23.70
CA LYS A 501 4.18 -38.63 24.63
C LYS A 501 4.41 -38.07 26.03
N GLN A 502 3.49 -38.44 26.93
CA GLN A 502 3.68 -38.87 28.33
C GLN A 502 4.59 -38.07 29.29
N ALA A 503 4.34 -38.01 30.60
CA ALA A 503 3.11 -38.12 31.42
C ALA A 503 3.53 -37.98 32.92
N SER A 504 2.89 -37.11 33.69
CA SER A 504 2.68 -37.22 35.15
C SER A 504 1.86 -36.01 35.64
N ALA A 505 1.30 -36.06 36.85
CA ALA A 505 0.24 -35.15 37.27
C ALA A 505 0.32 -34.70 38.73
N SER A 506 -0.15 -33.48 39.01
CA SER A 506 -0.83 -33.14 40.27
C SER A 506 -1.66 -31.83 40.18
N THR A 507 -2.97 -32.03 40.18
CA THR A 507 -4.08 -31.24 40.76
C THR A 507 -3.97 -29.74 41.12
N ALA A 508 -5.03 -29.03 40.69
CA ALA A 508 -5.82 -28.00 41.41
C ALA A 508 -5.48 -26.49 41.25
N GLY A 509 -6.53 -25.72 40.92
CA GLY A 509 -6.55 -24.25 40.82
C GLY A 509 -7.36 -23.78 39.62
N ALA A 510 -8.53 -23.16 39.82
CA ALA A 510 -9.47 -22.82 38.73
C ALA A 510 -9.86 -21.35 38.71
N ALA A 511 -9.99 -20.75 37.51
CA ALA A 511 -11.16 -19.93 37.10
C ALA A 511 -11.05 -19.40 35.64
N ALA A 512 -12.13 -19.59 34.89
CA ALA A 512 -12.67 -18.79 33.77
C ALA A 512 -11.73 -17.99 32.83
N ALA A 513 -11.77 -18.36 31.54
CA ALA A 513 -11.60 -17.45 30.41
C ALA A 513 -12.95 -17.33 29.65
N PRO A 514 -13.27 -16.20 28.98
CA PRO A 514 -14.56 -15.99 28.33
C PRO A 514 -14.69 -16.68 26.95
N ASN A 515 -15.94 -16.94 26.55
CA ASN A 515 -16.27 -17.55 25.25
C ASN A 515 -15.96 -16.61 24.06
N PRO A 516 -15.56 -17.14 22.90
CA PRO A 516 -15.80 -16.51 21.61
C PRO A 516 -17.22 -16.84 21.13
N THR A 517 -18.01 -15.83 20.77
CA THR A 517 -19.34 -15.99 20.16
C THR A 517 -19.52 -15.01 19.00
N GLU A 518 -20.37 -15.41 18.04
CA GLU A 518 -20.78 -14.68 16.82
C GLU A 518 -19.88 -14.82 15.58
N GLU A 519 -20.01 -15.98 14.92
CA GLU A 519 -19.87 -16.09 13.44
C GLU A 519 -21.26 -16.04 12.82
N THR A 520 -21.44 -15.37 11.67
CA THR A 520 -22.73 -15.41 10.96
C THR A 520 -22.87 -16.67 10.10
N LEU A 521 -24.11 -17.02 9.74
CA LEU A 521 -24.36 -18.06 8.72
C LEU A 521 -23.74 -17.70 7.35
N LEU A 522 -23.58 -16.40 7.04
CA LEU A 522 -23.03 -15.95 5.77
C LEU A 522 -21.52 -16.17 5.67
N ASP A 523 -20.79 -16.01 6.78
CA ASP A 523 -19.36 -16.36 6.88
C ASP A 523 -19.17 -17.87 6.71
N ARG A 524 -20.01 -18.68 7.38
CA ARG A 524 -20.00 -20.15 7.27
C ARG A 524 -20.27 -20.67 5.86
N PHE A 525 -21.03 -19.94 5.03
CA PHE A 525 -21.15 -20.27 3.61
C PHE A 525 -19.85 -20.04 2.83
N GLN A 526 -19.10 -18.96 3.11
CA GLN A 526 -17.83 -18.68 2.44
C GLN A 526 -16.79 -19.75 2.76
N THR A 527 -16.61 -20.08 4.04
CA THR A 527 -15.63 -21.09 4.48
C THR A 527 -15.91 -22.48 3.91
N ARG A 528 -17.17 -22.86 3.66
CA ARG A 528 -17.51 -24.16 3.06
C ARG A 528 -17.18 -24.30 1.59
N PHE A 529 -17.40 -23.26 0.77
CA PHE A 529 -17.04 -23.36 -0.64
C PHE A 529 -15.52 -23.46 -0.84
N ALA A 530 -14.72 -22.89 0.07
CA ALA A 530 -13.26 -22.99 0.06
C ALA A 530 -12.68 -24.36 0.51
N LEU A 531 -13.50 -25.30 1.00
CA LEU A 531 -13.03 -26.59 1.57
C LEU A 531 -13.15 -27.78 0.61
N ALA A 532 -13.55 -27.56 -0.64
CA ALA A 532 -13.52 -28.58 -1.70
C ALA A 532 -12.07 -28.79 -2.19
N ARG A 533 -11.36 -29.76 -1.58
CA ARG A 533 -9.93 -30.02 -1.85
C ARG A 533 -9.67 -30.51 -3.30
N PRO A 534 -8.66 -29.93 -4.00
CA PRO A 534 -7.93 -30.63 -5.04
C PRO A 534 -7.12 -31.81 -4.46
N TYR A 535 -6.71 -32.75 -5.32
CA TYR A 535 -5.89 -33.90 -4.93
C TYR A 535 -4.49 -33.79 -5.54
N GLU A 536 -3.46 -33.64 -4.70
CA GLU A 536 -2.04 -33.60 -5.11
C GLU A 536 -1.25 -34.77 -4.51
N GLN A 537 -0.27 -35.31 -5.26
CA GLN A 537 1.06 -35.67 -4.70
C GLN A 537 2.14 -36.06 -5.77
N ALA A 538 3.11 -35.15 -5.91
CA ALA A 538 4.58 -35.34 -5.98
C ALA A 538 5.35 -36.00 -7.20
N PRO A 539 6.60 -35.52 -7.53
CA PRO A 539 7.55 -36.08 -8.54
C PRO A 539 8.41 -37.26 -7.99
N PRO A 540 9.53 -37.79 -8.61
CA PRO A 540 10.48 -37.28 -9.65
C PRO A 540 10.72 -38.32 -10.80
N PRO A 541 11.89 -38.47 -11.53
CA PRO A 541 13.15 -37.69 -11.67
C PRO A 541 13.67 -37.43 -13.13
N PRO A 542 14.78 -36.66 -13.33
CA PRO A 542 15.36 -36.32 -14.65
C PRO A 542 16.53 -37.22 -15.10
N PRO A 543 16.82 -37.38 -16.42
CA PRO A 543 17.87 -36.57 -17.11
C PRO A 543 17.69 -36.40 -18.66
N ALA A 544 18.47 -35.63 -19.45
CA ALA A 544 19.21 -34.38 -19.21
C ALA A 544 19.44 -33.51 -20.51
N PRO A 545 20.60 -33.45 -21.25
CA PRO A 545 21.07 -32.12 -21.72
C PRO A 545 21.59 -31.93 -23.19
N GLN A 546 21.52 -30.66 -23.62
CA GLN A 546 22.51 -29.85 -24.37
C GLN A 546 22.91 -30.08 -25.86
N ASP A 547 23.10 -28.92 -26.52
CA ASP A 547 24.08 -28.52 -27.54
C ASP A 547 24.26 -29.31 -28.86
N GLN A 548 23.69 -28.75 -29.94
CA GLN A 548 24.37 -28.70 -31.26
C GLN A 548 24.23 -27.33 -31.96
N THR A 549 24.78 -26.28 -31.33
CA THR A 549 25.05 -24.97 -31.98
C THR A 549 26.07 -25.07 -33.14
N ILE A 550 26.68 -26.25 -33.35
CA ILE A 550 27.77 -26.51 -34.29
C ILE A 550 27.27 -27.24 -35.57
N TRP A 551 26.02 -27.05 -35.99
CA TRP A 551 25.51 -27.65 -37.23
C TRP A 551 25.73 -26.82 -38.51
N LEU A 552 25.58 -25.49 -38.45
CA LEU A 552 25.62 -24.64 -39.65
C LEU A 552 26.76 -23.60 -39.71
N ALA A 553 27.54 -23.43 -38.64
CA ALA A 553 28.74 -22.58 -38.63
C ALA A 553 29.70 -22.89 -39.79
N THR A 554 29.81 -24.17 -40.16
CA THR A 554 30.73 -24.67 -41.20
C THR A 554 30.12 -24.70 -42.61
N ARG A 555 28.79 -24.60 -42.77
CA ARG A 555 28.13 -25.01 -44.02
C ARG A 555 27.98 -23.93 -45.10
N ILE A 556 28.20 -22.65 -44.77
CA ILE A 556 28.14 -21.53 -45.72
C ILE A 556 29.44 -20.69 -45.74
N ALA A 557 30.40 -20.96 -44.85
CA ALA A 557 31.80 -20.54 -45.06
C ALA A 557 32.36 -21.00 -46.43
N SER A 558 31.83 -22.12 -46.94
CA SER A 558 32.04 -22.67 -48.30
C SER A 558 31.36 -21.90 -49.44
N ARG A 559 30.66 -20.78 -49.17
CA ARG A 559 30.21 -19.80 -50.17
C ARG A 559 30.79 -18.39 -49.97
N LEU A 560 31.94 -18.32 -49.31
CA LEU A 560 33.03 -17.53 -49.89
C LEU A 560 33.29 -18.01 -51.33
N ALA A 561 33.62 -17.07 -52.22
CA ALA A 561 33.66 -17.24 -53.68
C ALA A 561 32.24 -17.35 -54.33
N ARG A 562 31.83 -16.48 -55.26
CA ARG A 562 32.62 -15.57 -56.14
C ARG A 562 31.99 -14.17 -56.32
N ARG A 563 32.89 -13.17 -56.33
CA ARG A 563 32.82 -11.82 -56.95
C ARG A 563 32.62 -11.89 -58.49
N PRO A 564 32.57 -10.77 -59.27
CA PRO A 564 32.58 -9.33 -58.91
C PRO A 564 31.49 -8.48 -59.62
N ALA A 565 31.39 -7.17 -59.33
CA ALA A 565 31.68 -6.10 -60.32
C ALA A 565 31.45 -4.65 -59.80
N LEU A 566 32.56 -3.89 -59.77
CA LEU A 566 32.73 -2.48 -60.15
C LEU A 566 31.87 -1.34 -59.55
N SER A 567 32.62 -0.40 -58.95
CA SER A 567 32.28 1.02 -58.78
C SER A 567 33.14 1.89 -59.71
N SER A 568 32.55 2.93 -60.32
CA SER A 568 33.26 4.05 -60.97
C SER A 568 32.26 5.20 -61.18
N SER A 569 32.25 6.28 -60.39
CA SER A 569 33.22 7.39 -60.26
C SER A 569 32.98 8.54 -61.26
N SER A 570 33.00 9.77 -60.74
CA SER A 570 33.04 11.04 -61.48
C SER A 570 34.29 11.13 -62.39
N PRO A 571 34.40 12.07 -63.36
CA PRO A 571 34.72 13.47 -62.99
C PRO A 571 34.24 14.61 -63.92
N THR A 572 34.35 15.84 -63.39
CA THR A 572 34.69 17.13 -64.03
C THR A 572 34.20 17.56 -65.44
N SER A 573 33.71 18.81 -65.45
CA SER A 573 34.03 19.93 -66.38
C SER A 573 33.38 20.10 -67.77
N SER A 574 33.19 21.39 -68.08
CA SER A 574 33.21 22.08 -69.39
C SER A 574 32.10 21.84 -70.43
N SER A 575 31.22 22.86 -70.50
CA SER A 575 30.88 23.68 -71.69
C SER A 575 30.00 23.15 -72.84
N THR A 576 29.36 24.11 -73.53
CA THR A 576 28.89 24.08 -74.94
C THR A 576 27.81 23.04 -75.28
N SER A 577 26.53 23.43 -75.42
CA SER A 577 25.90 23.96 -76.66
C SER A 577 25.59 22.88 -77.72
N ALA A 578 24.47 22.88 -78.44
CA ALA A 578 23.21 23.64 -78.40
C ALA A 578 22.21 22.96 -79.36
N SER A 579 20.96 23.45 -79.45
CA SER A 579 19.96 23.14 -80.51
C SER A 579 19.47 21.66 -80.57
N SER A 580 18.27 21.35 -81.10
CA SER A 580 17.11 22.16 -81.49
C SER A 580 15.88 21.26 -81.77
N GLY A 581 14.68 21.75 -81.46
CA GLY A 581 13.41 21.22 -82.01
C GLY A 581 12.83 19.98 -81.30
N THR A 582 11.51 19.78 -81.25
CA THR A 582 10.43 20.69 -81.69
C THR A 582 9.11 20.42 -80.94
N ALA A 583 8.25 21.45 -80.88
CA ALA A 583 6.79 21.51 -80.70
C ALA A 583 5.97 20.18 -80.67
N THR A 584 4.85 20.04 -79.94
CA THR A 584 3.97 20.95 -79.16
C THR A 584 3.13 20.09 -78.18
N SER A 585 2.28 20.56 -77.24
CA SER A 585 1.74 21.85 -76.76
C SER A 585 1.30 21.65 -75.28
N GLY A 586 0.83 22.63 -74.48
CA GLY A 586 0.70 24.08 -74.62
C GLY A 586 -0.48 24.61 -73.76
N GLY A 587 -0.18 25.28 -72.63
CA GLY A 587 -1.19 25.80 -71.70
C GLY A 587 -0.60 26.30 -70.38
N GLY A 588 -0.33 27.60 -70.29
CA GLY A 588 0.05 28.29 -69.04
C GLY A 588 -1.18 28.91 -68.34
N SER A 589 -1.06 29.87 -67.40
CA SER A 589 0.09 30.39 -66.64
C SER A 589 -0.37 31.59 -65.80
N SER A 590 0.10 31.75 -64.56
CA SER A 590 0.30 33.08 -63.95
C SER A 590 0.99 32.99 -62.58
N SER A 591 1.83 33.96 -62.27
CA SER A 591 2.48 34.19 -60.98
C SER A 591 1.97 35.48 -60.33
N SER A 592 2.18 35.66 -59.03
CA SER A 592 2.45 36.97 -58.42
C SER A 592 2.86 36.84 -56.95
N SER A 593 3.59 37.84 -56.44
CA SER A 593 4.25 37.83 -55.13
C SER A 593 3.46 38.56 -54.04
N GLY A 594 3.57 38.06 -52.80
CA GLY A 594 3.71 38.86 -51.57
C GLY A 594 2.58 39.79 -51.12
N ASN A 595 2.13 39.63 -49.86
CA ASN A 595 1.58 40.74 -49.08
C ASN A 595 1.86 40.55 -47.58
N ASN A 596 2.84 41.29 -47.05
CA ASN A 596 3.27 41.17 -45.65
C ASN A 596 2.52 42.12 -44.68
N GLY A 597 1.29 42.53 -45.04
CA GLY A 597 0.47 43.46 -44.24
C GLY A 597 -0.53 42.81 -43.26
N GLY A 598 -0.75 41.49 -43.35
CA GLY A 598 -1.84 40.83 -42.60
C GLY A 598 -1.59 40.66 -41.09
N ALA A 599 -0.33 40.57 -40.65
CA ALA A 599 0.01 40.16 -39.28
C ALA A 599 -0.45 41.17 -38.21
N ALA A 600 -0.29 42.48 -38.46
CA ALA A 600 -0.70 43.52 -37.52
C ALA A 600 -2.23 43.58 -37.34
N ALA A 601 -2.99 43.42 -38.44
CA ALA A 601 -4.45 43.40 -38.40
C ALA A 601 -5.01 42.13 -37.73
N ALA A 602 -4.29 41.00 -37.77
CA ALA A 602 -4.64 39.79 -37.05
C ALA A 602 -4.47 39.96 -35.54
N LEU A 603 -3.34 40.52 -35.08
CA LEU A 603 -3.06 40.76 -33.66
C LEU A 603 -4.11 41.65 -32.98
N ALA A 604 -4.61 42.68 -33.69
CA ALA A 604 -5.68 43.56 -33.19
C ALA A 604 -7.02 42.84 -32.89
N ARG A 605 -7.23 41.62 -33.42
CA ARG A 605 -8.44 40.81 -33.16
C ARG A 605 -8.25 39.71 -32.10
N VAL A 606 -7.03 39.52 -31.58
CA VAL A 606 -6.73 38.49 -30.55
C VAL A 606 -7.35 38.85 -29.19
N ALA A 607 -7.69 40.12 -28.95
CA ALA A 607 -8.36 40.59 -27.73
C ALA A 607 -9.80 40.05 -27.52
N CYS A 608 -10.38 39.31 -28.49
CA CYS A 608 -11.77 38.88 -28.45
C CYS A 608 -11.98 37.37 -28.73
N GLY A 609 -11.25 36.51 -28.00
CA GLY A 609 -11.61 35.10 -27.78
C GLY A 609 -11.35 34.12 -28.93
N GLY A 610 -10.54 33.09 -28.68
CA GLY A 610 -10.30 32.00 -29.64
C GLY A 610 -9.75 30.74 -28.99
N GLY A 611 -10.44 29.61 -29.17
CA GLY A 611 -10.06 28.30 -28.61
C GLY A 611 -9.40 27.35 -29.61
N ALA A 612 -8.93 26.20 -29.10
CA ALA A 612 -8.54 24.98 -29.84
C ALA A 612 -7.45 25.07 -30.95
N LYS A 613 -6.96 26.25 -31.34
CA LYS A 613 -5.71 26.42 -32.10
C LYS A 613 -4.51 26.57 -31.16
N THR A 614 -4.61 27.45 -30.18
CA THR A 614 -3.60 27.73 -29.13
C THR A 614 -3.02 26.44 -28.51
N LEU A 615 -3.89 25.49 -28.15
CA LEU A 615 -3.50 24.19 -27.57
C LEU A 615 -2.62 23.32 -28.50
N ARG A 616 -2.69 23.48 -29.83
CA ARG A 616 -1.86 22.72 -30.78
C ARG A 616 -0.45 23.26 -30.91
N GLU A 617 -0.27 24.58 -30.77
CA GLU A 617 1.06 25.20 -30.76
C GLU A 617 1.78 24.89 -29.43
N VAL A 618 1.07 24.97 -28.30
CA VAL A 618 1.59 24.55 -26.98
C VAL A 618 2.11 23.10 -26.99
N TRP A 619 1.31 22.13 -27.45
CA TRP A 619 1.73 20.72 -27.47
C TRP A 619 2.87 20.41 -28.45
N LYS A 620 3.07 21.25 -29.48
CA LYS A 620 4.24 21.14 -30.36
C LYS A 620 5.52 21.50 -29.59
N THR A 621 5.52 22.66 -28.92
CA THR A 621 6.67 23.14 -28.13
C THR A 621 7.03 22.19 -26.99
N VAL A 622 6.06 21.55 -26.34
CA VAL A 622 6.30 20.55 -25.28
C VAL A 622 7.09 19.34 -25.80
N ASN A 623 6.74 18.80 -26.98
CA ASN A 623 7.44 17.66 -27.57
C ASN A 623 8.84 18.05 -28.08
N GLU A 624 9.00 19.26 -28.61
CA GLU A 624 10.29 19.79 -29.07
C GLU A 624 11.28 20.06 -27.90
N GLY A 625 10.78 20.15 -26.65
CA GLY A 625 11.57 20.35 -25.43
C GLY A 625 12.14 19.10 -24.75
N GLY A 626 11.68 17.89 -25.11
CA GLY A 626 12.35 16.62 -24.76
C GLY A 626 12.47 16.23 -23.27
N ILE A 627 11.59 16.70 -22.39
CA ILE A 627 11.66 16.40 -20.93
C ILE A 627 11.17 14.98 -20.62
N ALA A 628 11.99 14.17 -19.94
CA ALA A 628 11.61 12.85 -19.45
C ALA A 628 11.10 12.88 -18.00
N LEU A 629 9.89 12.35 -17.76
CA LEU A 629 9.30 12.19 -16.42
C LEU A 629 10.02 11.06 -15.66
N ARG A 630 10.83 11.42 -14.64
CA ARG A 630 11.51 10.43 -13.77
C ARG A 630 10.65 10.09 -12.54
N VAL A 631 10.43 8.80 -12.33
CA VAL A 631 9.87 8.24 -11.07
C VAL A 631 10.98 8.16 -10.02
N ALA A 632 10.67 8.51 -8.77
CA ALA A 632 11.62 8.46 -7.65
C ALA A 632 11.49 7.14 -6.85
N ARG A 633 12.62 6.50 -6.54
CA ARG A 633 12.69 5.34 -5.63
C ARG A 633 12.50 5.75 -4.16
N ARG A 634 11.89 4.88 -3.36
CA ARG A 634 11.85 4.97 -1.88
C ARG A 634 13.03 4.22 -1.24
N PRO A 635 13.63 4.74 -0.15
CA PRO A 635 14.36 3.94 0.84
C PRO A 635 13.40 3.34 1.88
N ALA A 636 13.78 2.23 2.52
CA ALA A 636 13.04 1.62 3.62
C ALA A 636 13.48 2.17 5.00
N VAL A 637 12.58 2.11 6.00
CA VAL A 637 12.85 2.55 7.38
C VAL A 637 12.43 1.46 8.37
N ARG A 638 13.34 1.09 9.28
CA ARG A 638 13.08 0.14 10.38
C ARG A 638 12.24 0.79 11.48
N ALA A 639 11.27 0.07 12.03
CA ALA A 639 10.54 0.48 13.22
C ALA A 639 11.24 0.02 14.51
N ARG A 640 11.19 0.87 15.55
CA ARG A 640 11.28 0.48 16.96
C ARG A 640 10.13 1.15 17.70
N GLY A 641 9.38 0.37 18.49
CA GLY A 641 8.19 0.84 19.19
C GLY A 641 8.47 1.37 20.60
N GLY A 642 7.47 2.01 21.17
CA GLY A 642 7.44 2.49 22.56
C GLY A 642 6.08 3.12 22.83
N GLY A 643 5.17 2.39 23.48
CA GLY A 643 3.80 2.83 23.73
C GLY A 643 3.59 3.36 25.14
N GLY A 644 2.57 4.22 25.31
CA GLY A 644 2.09 4.67 26.60
C GLY A 644 0.61 5.01 26.53
N ARG A 645 -0.24 4.32 27.30
CA ARG A 645 -1.68 4.62 27.42
C ARG A 645 -1.93 5.48 28.64
N GLY A 646 -2.75 6.52 28.47
CA GLY A 646 -3.38 7.26 29.56
C GLY A 646 -4.87 7.39 29.28
N SER A 647 -5.71 6.91 30.19
CA SER A 647 -7.17 7.05 30.18
C SER A 647 -7.59 7.64 31.51
N PHE A 648 -8.59 8.55 31.53
CA PHE A 648 -9.63 8.59 32.56
C PHE A 648 -10.68 9.70 32.27
N GLY A 649 -11.87 9.53 32.84
CA GLY A 649 -12.68 10.64 33.35
C GLY A 649 -13.71 11.26 32.40
N ALA A 650 -14.87 10.61 32.26
CA ALA A 650 -16.09 11.33 31.87
C ALA A 650 -16.71 12.02 33.09
N ALA A 651 -17.14 13.27 32.95
CA ALA A 651 -17.93 14.00 33.95
C ALA A 651 -19.02 14.82 33.27
N GLN A 652 -20.25 14.74 33.77
CA GLN A 652 -21.38 15.53 33.26
C GLN A 652 -21.45 16.88 33.99
N GLY A 653 -21.72 17.96 33.25
CA GLY A 653 -22.05 19.27 33.79
C GLY A 653 -23.09 19.93 32.90
N GLN A 654 -24.21 20.38 33.47
CA GLN A 654 -25.33 20.92 32.70
C GLN A 654 -25.23 22.44 32.50
N GLN A 655 -25.57 22.86 31.27
CA GLN A 655 -26.30 24.07 30.91
C GLN A 655 -26.06 25.37 31.73
N GLN A 656 -25.53 26.38 31.06
CA GLN A 656 -26.27 27.65 30.95
C GLN A 656 -26.07 28.29 29.56
N GLN A 657 -26.90 29.28 29.25
CA GLN A 657 -27.23 29.69 27.88
C GLN A 657 -26.44 30.92 27.40
N GLN A 658 -26.06 30.93 26.12
CA GLN A 658 -26.07 32.16 25.34
C GLN A 658 -26.33 31.85 23.85
N GLU A 659 -27.09 32.71 23.18
CA GLU A 659 -27.72 32.39 21.90
C GLU A 659 -26.96 32.91 20.67
N GLY A 660 -26.89 32.08 19.63
CA GLY A 660 -27.50 32.49 18.36
C GLY A 660 -26.82 33.56 17.52
N ARG A 661 -25.53 33.39 17.17
CA ARG A 661 -25.06 33.81 15.83
C ARG A 661 -24.49 32.61 15.09
N GLY A 662 -25.16 32.24 13.99
CA GLY A 662 -24.88 31.01 13.27
C GLY A 662 -23.51 31.00 12.60
N SER A 663 -22.76 29.93 12.80
CA SER A 663 -21.61 29.61 11.96
C SER A 663 -22.10 29.35 10.53
N ALA A 664 -21.55 30.07 9.55
CA ALA A 664 -21.76 29.77 8.15
C ALA A 664 -20.95 28.52 7.80
N GLY A 665 -21.59 27.35 7.90
CA GLY A 665 -20.95 26.06 7.68
C GLY A 665 -20.32 25.92 6.30
N ALA A 666 -19.25 25.12 6.21
CA ALA A 666 -18.48 24.91 4.99
C ALA A 666 -19.37 24.40 3.84
N ALA A 667 -19.63 25.26 2.85
CA ALA A 667 -20.32 24.88 1.63
C ALA A 667 -19.41 23.95 0.81
N GLY A 668 -19.89 22.75 0.49
CA GLY A 668 -19.16 21.82 -0.38
C GLY A 668 -19.03 22.39 -1.79
N ILE A 669 -17.79 22.50 -2.28
CA ILE A 669 -17.46 23.01 -3.62
C ILE A 669 -18.29 22.26 -4.68
N THR A 670 -19.09 23.00 -5.45
CA THR A 670 -19.94 22.40 -6.49
C THR A 670 -19.12 21.88 -7.67
N VAL A 671 -19.68 20.99 -8.48
CA VAL A 671 -19.00 20.43 -9.67
C VAL A 671 -18.50 21.54 -10.61
N ARG A 672 -19.28 22.61 -10.82
CA ARG A 672 -18.87 23.75 -11.66
C ARG A 672 -17.73 24.56 -11.06
N GLU A 673 -17.70 24.75 -9.75
CA GLU A 673 -16.59 25.42 -9.07
C GLU A 673 -15.34 24.55 -9.09
N PHE A 674 -15.48 23.22 -8.98
CA PHE A 674 -14.37 22.27 -9.18
C PHE A 674 -13.85 22.28 -10.62
N GLU A 675 -14.73 22.27 -11.63
CA GLU A 675 -14.36 22.38 -13.05
C GLU A 675 -13.62 23.71 -13.33
N ALA A 676 -14.17 24.84 -12.89
CA ALA A 676 -13.55 26.16 -13.06
C ALA A 676 -12.26 26.34 -12.23
N ARG A 677 -12.05 25.54 -11.18
CA ARG A 677 -10.79 25.43 -10.40
C ARG A 677 -9.80 24.49 -11.09
N TRP A 678 -10.27 23.44 -11.74
CA TRP A 678 -9.43 22.52 -12.53
C TRP A 678 -8.90 23.17 -13.81
N GLU A 679 -9.75 23.91 -14.55
CA GLU A 679 -9.34 24.66 -15.74
C GLU A 679 -8.27 25.72 -15.41
N ARG A 680 -8.45 26.48 -14.32
CA ARG A 680 -7.42 27.40 -13.80
C ARG A 680 -6.12 26.69 -13.44
N LYS A 681 -6.19 25.51 -12.82
CA LYS A 681 -5.01 24.72 -12.43
C LYS A 681 -4.26 24.19 -13.67
N LEU A 682 -4.99 23.74 -14.69
CA LEU A 682 -4.43 23.37 -15.99
C LEU A 682 -3.78 24.57 -16.69
N TRP A 683 -4.44 25.73 -16.70
CA TRP A 683 -3.93 26.97 -17.29
C TRP A 683 -2.65 27.47 -16.59
N LEU A 684 -2.63 27.49 -15.26
CA LEU A 684 -1.42 27.76 -14.47
C LEU A 684 -0.27 26.80 -14.83
N SER A 685 -0.59 25.54 -15.13
CA SER A 685 0.41 24.53 -15.50
C SER A 685 0.97 24.77 -16.91
N CYS A 686 0.14 25.19 -17.86
CA CYS A 686 0.59 25.63 -19.19
C CYS A 686 1.50 26.86 -19.12
N LEU A 687 1.11 27.91 -18.39
CA LEU A 687 1.92 29.11 -18.22
C LEU A 687 3.26 28.81 -17.52
N ALA A 688 3.28 27.89 -16.54
CA ALA A 688 4.52 27.45 -15.90
C ALA A 688 5.50 26.77 -16.88
N VAL A 689 4.99 25.95 -17.80
CA VAL A 689 5.81 25.31 -18.86
C VAL A 689 6.37 26.35 -19.84
N GLU A 690 5.57 27.32 -20.26
CA GLU A 690 6.06 28.39 -21.14
C GLU A 690 7.12 29.28 -20.44
N SER A 691 6.93 29.60 -19.16
CA SER A 691 7.91 30.36 -18.35
C SER A 691 9.21 29.57 -18.15
N TRP A 692 9.13 28.25 -17.97
CA TRP A 692 10.30 27.38 -17.95
C TRP A 692 11.04 27.39 -19.29
N ALA A 693 10.32 27.26 -20.42
CA ALA A 693 10.91 27.28 -21.76
C ALA A 693 11.60 28.63 -22.07
N PHE A 694 10.98 29.75 -21.67
CA PHE A 694 11.59 31.07 -21.75
C PHE A 694 12.86 31.17 -20.89
N ARG A 695 12.81 30.70 -19.63
CA ARG A 695 13.97 30.70 -18.73
C ARG A 695 15.13 29.90 -19.29
N GLU A 696 14.88 28.71 -19.83
CA GLU A 696 15.92 27.91 -20.45
C GLU A 696 16.47 28.62 -21.70
N ARG A 697 15.63 29.18 -22.58
CA ARG A 697 16.12 29.94 -23.76
C ARG A 697 16.99 31.13 -23.36
N ARG A 698 16.64 31.85 -22.28
CA ARG A 698 17.45 32.95 -21.73
C ARG A 698 18.75 32.47 -21.09
N ALA A 699 18.75 31.32 -20.40
CA ALA A 699 19.97 30.70 -19.88
C ALA A 699 20.90 30.25 -21.01
N ARG A 700 20.35 29.70 -22.11
CA ARG A 700 21.09 29.32 -23.32
C ARG A 700 21.73 30.54 -24.02
N GLN A 701 21.02 31.68 -24.08
CA GLN A 701 21.61 32.96 -24.51
C GLN A 701 22.79 33.38 -23.61
N GLN A 702 22.62 33.33 -22.28
CA GLN A 702 23.67 33.70 -21.32
C GLN A 702 24.89 32.76 -21.38
N ARG A 703 24.70 31.48 -21.75
CA ARG A 703 25.78 30.51 -22.02
C ARG A 703 26.39 30.63 -23.42
N GLY A 704 25.95 31.60 -24.24
CA GLY A 704 26.47 31.82 -25.60
C GLY A 704 26.13 30.70 -26.60
N GLU A 705 25.06 29.93 -26.34
CA GLU A 705 24.70 28.80 -27.21
C GLU A 705 24.14 29.26 -28.57
N VAL A 706 24.44 28.47 -29.61
CA VAL A 706 23.86 28.61 -30.95
C VAL A 706 22.67 27.67 -31.15
N GLU A 707 21.65 28.11 -31.89
CA GLU A 707 20.44 27.33 -32.13
C GLU A 707 20.68 26.27 -33.21
N ARG A 708 20.38 25.00 -32.87
CA ARG A 708 20.92 23.81 -33.59
C ARG A 708 20.48 23.70 -35.06
N ALA A 709 19.41 24.40 -35.45
CA ALA A 709 18.87 24.41 -36.81
C ALA A 709 19.44 25.54 -37.70
N THR A 710 19.72 26.72 -37.13
CA THR A 710 20.19 27.91 -37.87
C THR A 710 21.69 28.17 -37.73
N ARG A 711 22.31 27.68 -36.64
CA ARG A 711 23.67 28.02 -36.17
C ARG A 711 23.88 29.47 -35.76
N GLU A 712 22.81 30.25 -35.65
CA GLU A 712 22.84 31.61 -35.11
C GLU A 712 22.79 31.57 -33.57
N GLY A 713 23.30 32.62 -32.91
CA GLY A 713 23.25 32.72 -31.44
C GLY A 713 21.81 32.77 -30.93
N VAL A 714 21.50 32.08 -29.83
CA VAL A 714 20.19 32.17 -29.18
C VAL A 714 20.02 33.58 -28.61
N VAL A 715 19.17 34.40 -29.24
CA VAL A 715 18.83 35.75 -28.77
C VAL A 715 17.40 35.77 -28.23
N VAL A 716 17.24 36.25 -27.00
CA VAL A 716 15.92 36.60 -26.44
C VAL A 716 15.70 38.10 -26.63
N THR A 717 14.54 38.46 -27.17
CA THR A 717 14.14 39.84 -27.46
C THR A 717 13.49 40.54 -26.25
N GLU A 718 13.52 41.88 -26.21
CA GLU A 718 12.81 42.65 -25.19
C GLU A 718 11.29 42.37 -25.17
N GLN A 719 10.70 42.03 -26.33
CA GLN A 719 9.29 41.65 -26.42
C GLN A 719 9.01 40.30 -25.75
N GLU A 720 9.91 39.31 -25.88
CA GLU A 720 9.82 38.05 -25.13
C GLU A 720 10.01 38.28 -23.62
N VAL A 721 10.94 39.15 -23.21
CA VAL A 721 11.12 39.55 -21.79
C VAL A 721 9.87 40.20 -21.22
N PHE A 722 9.24 41.12 -21.96
CA PHE A 722 7.99 41.77 -21.57
C PHE A 722 6.79 40.79 -21.57
N ALA A 723 6.76 39.81 -22.50
CA ALA A 723 5.76 38.76 -22.51
C ALA A 723 5.87 37.84 -21.28
N GLU A 724 7.09 37.42 -20.92
CA GLU A 724 7.36 36.68 -19.67
C GLU A 724 6.94 37.50 -18.43
N GLY A 725 7.26 38.80 -18.40
CA GLY A 725 6.85 39.70 -17.33
C GLY A 725 5.34 39.83 -17.15
N ARG A 726 4.55 39.63 -18.21
CA ARG A 726 3.08 39.51 -18.13
C ARG A 726 2.65 38.10 -17.70
N ARG A 727 3.23 37.05 -18.29
CA ARG A 727 2.96 35.64 -17.98
C ARG A 727 3.08 35.34 -16.48
N ARG A 728 4.11 35.86 -15.81
CA ARG A 728 4.30 35.68 -14.36
C ARG A 728 3.23 36.35 -13.51
N ARG A 729 2.78 37.55 -13.87
CA ARG A 729 1.67 38.25 -13.17
C ARG A 729 0.36 37.46 -13.31
N GLU A 730 0.11 36.89 -14.49
CA GLU A 730 -1.05 36.03 -14.73
C GLU A 730 -0.96 34.73 -13.92
N MET A 731 0.21 34.08 -13.88
CA MET A 731 0.46 32.92 -13.00
C MET A 731 0.24 33.28 -11.52
N ALA A 732 0.68 34.44 -11.05
CA ALA A 732 0.47 34.88 -9.66
C ALA A 732 -1.02 35.15 -9.36
N ALA A 733 -1.76 35.77 -10.28
CA ALA A 733 -3.20 35.94 -10.16
C ALA A 733 -3.94 34.58 -10.10
N LEU A 734 -3.57 33.63 -10.97
CA LEU A 734 -4.13 32.28 -10.97
C LEU A 734 -3.77 31.49 -9.70
N LYS A 735 -2.53 31.58 -9.19
CA LYS A 735 -2.15 31.03 -7.88
C LYS A 735 -3.09 31.59 -6.78
N ARG A 736 -3.33 32.90 -6.77
CA ARG A 736 -4.19 33.60 -5.79
C ARG A 736 -5.66 33.16 -5.88
N GLU A 737 -6.24 33.08 -7.08
CA GLU A 737 -7.61 32.58 -7.30
C GLU A 737 -7.76 31.08 -6.97
N LEU A 738 -6.73 30.27 -7.22
CA LEU A 738 -6.75 28.84 -6.96
C LEU A 738 -6.63 28.51 -5.47
N TYR A 739 -5.62 29.03 -4.79
CA TYR A 739 -5.24 28.52 -3.47
C TYR A 739 -5.79 29.39 -2.32
N GLY A 740 -6.28 30.59 -2.61
CA GLY A 740 -6.89 31.49 -1.62
C GLY A 740 -5.87 32.22 -0.74
N GLY A 741 -6.36 33.19 0.03
CA GLY A 741 -5.55 33.96 0.97
C GLY A 741 -5.29 33.20 2.27
N GLY A 742 -4.44 32.17 2.23
CA GLY A 742 -4.13 31.32 3.39
C GLY A 742 -2.64 31.07 3.56
N VAL A 743 -1.95 31.97 4.27
CA VAL A 743 -0.49 31.98 4.55
C VAL A 743 0.38 32.15 3.28
N GLY A 744 1.19 33.21 3.23
CA GLY A 744 2.10 33.47 2.10
C GLY A 744 1.47 34.17 0.89
N VAL A 745 0.56 35.14 1.14
CA VAL A 745 0.01 36.04 0.08
C VAL A 745 0.35 37.52 0.32
N GLU A 746 0.67 37.90 1.56
CA GLU A 746 1.17 39.22 1.97
C GLU A 746 2.47 39.10 2.79
N GLY A 747 3.13 37.94 2.74
CA GLY A 747 4.37 37.68 3.45
C GLY A 747 5.61 38.17 2.71
N LYS A 748 6.75 38.11 3.40
CA LYS A 748 8.02 38.70 2.97
C LYS A 748 8.61 37.97 1.75
N LEU A 749 8.40 36.66 1.66
CA LEU A 749 8.88 35.86 0.53
C LEU A 749 7.92 35.92 -0.65
N ALA A 750 6.60 35.94 -0.40
CA ALA A 750 5.58 36.14 -1.43
C ALA A 750 5.63 37.54 -2.08
N GLY A 751 6.19 38.54 -1.40
CA GLY A 751 6.45 39.88 -1.92
C GLY A 751 7.81 40.06 -2.61
N ASP A 752 8.70 39.07 -2.58
CA ASP A 752 10.05 39.15 -3.13
C ASP A 752 10.11 38.54 -4.56
N PRO A 753 10.43 39.33 -5.61
CA PRO A 753 10.54 38.83 -6.99
C PRO A 753 11.57 37.72 -7.20
N GLU A 754 12.50 37.50 -6.26
CA GLU A 754 13.41 36.35 -6.27
C GLU A 754 12.66 35.00 -6.08
N TRP A 755 11.43 35.01 -5.55
CA TRP A 755 10.67 33.79 -5.21
C TRP A 755 9.44 33.53 -6.10
N ASP A 756 9.17 34.39 -7.08
CA ASP A 756 8.05 34.35 -8.03
C ASP A 756 7.81 32.96 -8.69
N ASP A 757 8.90 32.27 -9.04
CA ASP A 757 8.87 31.00 -9.76
C ASP A 757 8.65 29.77 -8.84
N VAL A 758 8.79 29.94 -7.54
CA VAL A 758 8.50 28.91 -6.53
C VAL A 758 6.99 28.88 -6.27
N VAL A 759 6.48 27.69 -5.91
CA VAL A 759 5.11 27.51 -5.43
C VAL A 759 5.20 27.01 -3.99
N PRO A 760 4.85 27.83 -2.98
CA PRO A 760 4.97 27.41 -1.58
C PRO A 760 4.06 26.20 -1.30
N VAL A 761 4.59 25.24 -0.54
CA VAL A 761 3.87 24.02 -0.12
C VAL A 761 3.39 24.24 1.32
N VAL A 762 2.14 24.69 1.47
CA VAL A 762 1.52 24.91 2.79
C VAL A 762 1.39 23.59 3.55
N LEU A 763 1.47 23.63 4.89
CA LEU A 763 1.19 22.50 5.75
C LEU A 763 -0.29 22.57 6.15
N GLU A 764 -1.11 21.68 5.60
CA GLU A 764 -2.50 21.51 6.02
C GLU A 764 -2.53 20.52 7.20
N GLU A 765 -2.68 21.04 8.42
CA GLU A 765 -2.90 20.21 9.61
C GLU A 765 -4.37 19.71 9.61
N PRO A 766 -4.64 18.42 9.87
CA PRO A 766 -5.99 17.88 9.78
C PRO A 766 -6.90 18.40 10.90
N GLU A 767 -8.19 18.52 10.61
CA GLU A 767 -9.20 18.93 11.59
C GLU A 767 -9.19 18.01 12.82
N GLY A 768 -9.02 18.58 14.01
CA GLY A 768 -8.84 17.84 15.25
C GLY A 768 -7.41 17.38 15.57
N ALA A 769 -6.38 17.90 14.89
CA ALA A 769 -4.98 17.61 15.20
C ALA A 769 -4.63 17.94 16.68
N LEU A 770 -4.24 16.90 17.43
CA LEU A 770 -4.08 16.91 18.90
C LEU A 770 -3.06 17.93 19.45
N ALA A 771 -2.15 18.42 18.60
CA ALA A 771 -1.13 19.39 18.93
C ALA A 771 -0.92 20.37 17.77
N ALA A 772 -2.01 20.81 17.13
CA ALA A 772 -1.99 21.81 16.07
C ALA A 772 -1.24 23.07 16.53
N ILE A 773 -0.20 23.48 15.80
CA ILE A 773 0.61 24.63 16.20
C ILE A 773 0.12 25.86 15.45
N ALA A 774 -0.36 26.86 16.20
CA ALA A 774 -0.68 28.19 15.69
C ALA A 774 0.62 28.95 15.32
N TYR A 775 1.28 28.50 14.25
CA TYR A 775 2.54 29.06 13.76
C TYR A 775 2.40 30.56 13.41
N PRO A 776 3.38 31.41 13.77
CA PRO A 776 3.45 32.77 13.24
C PRO A 776 3.45 32.78 11.71
N ALA A 777 2.76 33.74 11.09
CA ALA A 777 2.56 33.77 9.64
C ALA A 777 3.88 33.79 8.84
N GLU A 778 4.90 34.51 9.32
CA GLU A 778 6.25 34.55 8.74
C GLU A 778 6.93 33.16 8.79
N TYR A 779 6.84 32.46 9.92
CA TYR A 779 7.38 31.10 10.05
C TYR A 779 6.65 30.10 9.15
N ALA A 780 5.31 30.20 9.10
CA ALA A 780 4.48 29.33 8.28
C ALA A 780 4.70 29.55 6.77
N GLU A 781 4.90 30.80 6.34
CA GLU A 781 5.34 31.15 4.97
C GLU A 781 6.73 30.57 4.68
N ALA A 782 7.72 30.88 5.51
CA ALA A 782 9.10 30.45 5.28
C ALA A 782 9.22 28.92 5.22
N MET A 783 8.52 28.21 6.09
CA MET A 783 8.43 26.75 6.07
C MET A 783 7.68 26.21 4.82
N ALA A 784 6.75 26.96 4.24
CA ALA A 784 6.07 26.58 3.00
C ALA A 784 6.96 26.74 1.76
N TYR A 785 7.73 27.82 1.69
CA TYR A 785 8.78 27.97 0.68
C TYR A 785 9.90 26.93 0.85
N LEU A 786 10.31 26.62 2.09
CA LEU A 786 11.31 25.60 2.39
C LEU A 786 10.89 24.23 1.86
N ARG A 787 9.67 23.78 2.16
CA ARG A 787 9.14 22.50 1.67
C ARG A 787 9.16 22.43 0.14
N ALA A 788 8.87 23.54 -0.55
CA ALA A 788 8.91 23.61 -2.01
C ALA A 788 10.34 23.45 -2.57
N VAL A 789 11.32 24.21 -2.08
CA VAL A 789 12.72 24.12 -2.57
C VAL A 789 13.40 22.82 -2.19
N MET A 790 13.07 22.25 -1.02
CA MET A 790 13.51 20.90 -0.62
C MET A 790 12.93 19.81 -1.54
N GLN A 791 11.65 19.91 -1.91
CA GLN A 791 11.02 18.97 -2.85
C GLN A 791 11.64 19.08 -4.25
N ALA A 792 12.00 20.29 -4.69
CA ALA A 792 12.72 20.54 -5.94
C ALA A 792 14.20 20.12 -5.89
N LYS A 793 14.77 19.89 -4.68
CA LYS A 793 16.20 19.72 -4.42
C LYS A 793 17.05 20.89 -4.94
N GLU A 794 16.53 22.10 -4.82
CA GLU A 794 17.28 23.30 -5.19
C GLU A 794 18.41 23.55 -4.17
N TYR A 795 19.61 23.87 -4.66
CA TYR A 795 20.71 24.36 -3.83
C TYR A 795 21.16 25.70 -4.41
N SER A 796 20.88 26.80 -3.72
CA SER A 796 21.04 28.16 -4.24
C SER A 796 21.27 29.18 -3.11
N PRO A 797 21.80 30.38 -3.42
CA PRO A 797 21.97 31.45 -2.44
C PRO A 797 20.66 31.91 -1.78
N ARG A 798 19.52 31.83 -2.51
CA ARG A 798 18.20 32.13 -1.93
C ARG A 798 17.78 31.07 -0.90
N CYS A 799 18.02 29.78 -1.18
CA CYS A 799 17.81 28.71 -0.20
C CYS A 799 18.71 28.88 1.03
N LEU A 800 19.96 29.34 0.87
CA LEU A 800 20.85 29.61 2.00
C LEU A 800 20.24 30.66 2.95
N ARG A 801 19.83 31.82 2.42
CA ARG A 801 19.16 32.88 3.20
C ARG A 801 17.85 32.41 3.82
N LEU A 802 17.08 31.57 3.13
CA LEU A 802 15.87 30.97 3.68
C LEU A 802 16.16 30.06 4.88
N THR A 803 17.19 29.20 4.80
CA THR A 803 17.57 28.34 5.94
C THR A 803 18.03 29.16 7.14
N GLU A 804 18.81 30.23 6.92
CA GLU A 804 19.23 31.17 7.97
C GLU A 804 18.03 31.84 8.66
N HIS A 805 17.09 32.38 7.87
CA HIS A 805 15.89 33.03 8.39
C HIS A 805 15.02 32.08 9.22
N ILE A 806 14.87 30.82 8.79
CA ILE A 806 14.11 29.80 9.53
C ILE A 806 14.88 29.34 10.78
N ILE A 807 16.20 29.23 10.72
CA ILE A 807 17.05 28.92 11.89
C ILE A 807 16.96 30.02 12.95
N ALA A 808 16.87 31.29 12.55
CA ALA A 808 16.68 32.41 13.48
C ALA A 808 15.32 32.36 14.20
N MET A 809 14.28 31.76 13.58
CA MET A 809 12.96 31.56 14.19
C MET A 809 12.83 30.24 14.97
N ASN A 810 13.47 29.16 14.51
CA ASN A 810 13.44 27.85 15.15
C ASN A 810 14.76 27.08 14.89
N PRO A 811 15.80 27.31 15.72
CA PRO A 811 17.08 26.65 15.56
C PRO A 811 17.04 25.16 15.95
N ALA A 812 15.96 24.64 16.53
CA ALA A 812 15.82 23.21 16.84
C ALA A 812 15.36 22.37 15.63
N HIS A 813 14.95 23.00 14.52
CA HIS A 813 14.36 22.30 13.37
C HIS A 813 15.42 21.57 12.52
N TYR A 814 15.84 20.38 12.95
CA TYR A 814 16.90 19.55 12.36
C TYR A 814 16.90 19.43 10.82
N THR A 815 15.72 19.33 10.19
CA THR A 815 15.60 19.27 8.72
C THR A 815 16.21 20.49 8.00
N VAL A 816 16.12 21.68 8.60
CA VAL A 816 16.65 22.93 8.02
C VAL A 816 18.17 22.91 8.02
N TRP A 817 18.79 22.41 9.10
CA TRP A 817 20.23 22.29 9.25
C TRP A 817 20.84 21.28 8.26
N LEU A 818 20.21 20.10 8.11
CA LEU A 818 20.66 19.10 7.13
C LEU A 818 20.57 19.63 5.68
N TYR A 819 19.52 20.41 5.38
CA TYR A 819 19.38 21.07 4.09
C TYR A 819 20.37 22.23 3.92
N ARG A 820 20.64 23.03 4.96
CA ARG A 820 21.67 24.08 4.96
C ARG A 820 23.07 23.50 4.68
N ALA A 821 23.47 22.44 5.37
CA ALA A 821 24.71 21.73 5.10
C ALA A 821 24.77 21.26 3.64
N SER A 822 23.66 20.70 3.12
CA SER A 822 23.56 20.29 1.72
C SER A 822 23.77 21.46 0.74
N ILE A 823 23.23 22.66 1.04
CA ILE A 823 23.41 23.88 0.25
C ILE A 823 24.87 24.36 0.32
N VAL A 824 25.46 24.44 1.52
CA VAL A 824 26.85 24.86 1.75
C VAL A 824 27.83 24.01 0.94
N PHE A 825 27.69 22.68 1.00
CA PHE A 825 28.56 21.75 0.26
C PHE A 825 28.28 21.73 -1.24
N ALA A 826 27.01 21.80 -1.68
CA ALA A 826 26.67 21.82 -3.11
C ALA A 826 27.11 23.11 -3.83
N LEU A 827 27.13 24.24 -3.12
CA LEU A 827 27.61 25.53 -3.62
C LEU A 827 29.11 25.78 -3.36
N GLN A 828 29.81 24.84 -2.69
CA GLN A 828 31.22 24.95 -2.32
C GLN A 828 31.55 26.25 -1.56
N LEU A 829 30.68 26.64 -0.62
CA LEU A 829 30.86 27.85 0.17
C LEU A 829 32.01 27.69 1.18
N SER A 830 32.62 28.83 1.54
CA SER A 830 33.66 28.92 2.56
C SER A 830 33.16 28.39 3.90
N ILE A 831 33.69 27.23 4.31
CA ILE A 831 33.36 26.64 5.61
C ILE A 831 33.84 27.51 6.78
N PRO A 832 35.01 28.18 6.74
CA PRO A 832 35.40 29.16 7.77
C PRO A 832 34.37 30.28 7.98
N ASP A 833 33.77 30.81 6.91
CA ASP A 833 32.76 31.87 7.02
C ASP A 833 31.42 31.35 7.56
N GLU A 834 31.02 30.13 7.17
CA GLU A 834 29.85 29.45 7.74
C GLU A 834 30.07 29.08 9.22
N ILE A 835 31.28 28.74 9.65
CA ILE A 835 31.65 28.55 11.06
C ILE A 835 31.61 29.90 11.81
N ALA A 836 32.10 30.99 11.19
CA ALA A 836 32.05 32.33 11.78
C ALA A 836 30.60 32.82 12.00
N TRP A 837 29.71 32.56 11.04
CA TRP A 837 28.27 32.75 11.17
C TRP A 837 27.67 31.88 12.30
N LEU A 838 28.00 30.58 12.30
CA LEU A 838 27.50 29.62 13.27
C LEU A 838 27.90 29.96 14.72
N ASN A 839 29.07 30.59 14.93
CA ASN A 839 29.49 31.09 16.24
C ASN A 839 28.46 32.05 16.87
N GLY A 840 27.89 32.95 16.07
CA GLY A 840 26.85 33.89 16.52
C GLY A 840 25.54 33.17 16.86
N VAL A 841 25.10 32.26 15.98
CA VAL A 841 23.88 31.47 16.20
C VAL A 841 24.00 30.61 17.46
N ALA A 842 25.19 30.04 17.71
CA ALA A 842 25.49 29.20 18.87
C ALA A 842 25.51 29.97 20.20
N LEU A 843 26.09 31.16 20.24
CA LEU A 843 26.07 32.02 21.43
C LEU A 843 24.66 32.49 21.77
N ALA A 844 23.84 32.77 20.76
CA ALA A 844 22.41 33.07 20.96
C ALA A 844 21.57 31.85 21.39
N ASN A 845 22.07 30.61 21.20
CA ASN A 845 21.29 29.37 21.38
C ASN A 845 22.13 28.26 22.04
N LEU A 846 22.65 28.54 23.24
CA LEU A 846 23.60 27.71 23.98
C LEU A 846 23.26 26.20 24.03
N LYS A 847 21.97 25.85 24.15
CA LYS A 847 21.47 24.48 24.39
C LYS A 847 20.69 23.92 23.20
N ASN A 848 21.41 23.58 22.13
CA ASN A 848 20.83 23.14 20.86
C ASN A 848 21.70 22.05 20.21
N TYR A 849 21.17 20.83 20.04
CA TYR A 849 21.90 19.72 19.44
C TYR A 849 22.26 19.94 17.96
N GLN A 850 21.40 20.64 17.21
CA GLN A 850 21.49 20.79 15.77
C GLN A 850 22.66 21.70 15.36
N ILE A 851 22.91 22.76 16.13
CA ILE A 851 24.07 23.66 15.97
C ILE A 851 25.39 22.89 16.08
N TRP A 852 25.55 22.06 17.13
CA TRP A 852 26.78 21.29 17.34
C TRP A 852 26.94 20.15 16.34
N HIS A 853 25.83 19.54 15.90
CA HIS A 853 25.86 18.57 14.81
C HIS A 853 26.26 19.23 13.47
N HIS A 854 25.72 20.41 13.14
CA HIS A 854 26.12 21.18 11.96
C HIS A 854 27.60 21.56 12.03
N ARG A 855 28.09 22.03 13.18
CA ARG A 855 29.52 22.31 13.40
C ARG A 855 30.41 21.08 13.16
N HIS A 856 29.99 19.90 13.61
CA HIS A 856 30.69 18.64 13.34
C HIS A 856 30.68 18.31 11.84
N LEU A 857 29.57 18.51 11.11
CA LEU A 857 29.52 18.30 9.66
C LEU A 857 30.46 19.26 8.92
N LEU A 858 30.53 20.52 9.34
CA LEU A 858 31.45 21.52 8.78
C LEU A 858 32.92 21.11 9.00
N VAL A 859 33.31 20.72 10.22
CA VAL A 859 34.69 20.30 10.51
C VAL A 859 35.08 19.00 9.80
N GLU A 860 34.17 18.02 9.64
CA GLU A 860 34.45 16.82 8.85
C GLU A 860 34.73 17.12 7.37
N ASN A 861 34.12 18.16 6.80
CA ASN A 861 34.35 18.56 5.42
C ASN A 861 35.51 19.56 5.25
N TYR A 862 35.81 20.37 6.28
CA TYR A 862 36.90 21.34 6.24
C TYR A 862 38.26 20.74 6.58
N PHE A 863 38.34 19.85 7.57
CA PHE A 863 39.62 19.26 8.02
C PHE A 863 40.42 18.61 6.87
N PRO A 864 39.83 17.84 5.93
CA PRO A 864 40.57 17.31 4.78
C PRO A 864 41.23 18.35 3.88
N THR A 865 40.74 19.60 3.88
CA THR A 865 41.31 20.70 3.07
C THR A 865 42.55 21.33 3.71
N ILE A 866 42.68 21.25 5.05
CA ILE A 866 43.83 21.76 5.82
C ILE A 866 44.75 20.65 6.35
N ALA A 867 44.39 19.37 6.17
CA ALA A 867 45.11 18.22 6.72
C ALA A 867 46.60 18.10 6.32
N GLY A 868 47.03 18.79 5.26
CA GLY A 868 48.43 18.87 4.82
C GLY A 868 49.20 20.11 5.30
N ASP A 869 48.56 21.01 6.07
CA ASP A 869 49.10 22.29 6.51
C ASP A 869 49.05 22.38 8.06
N PRO A 870 50.18 22.15 8.76
CA PRO A 870 50.23 22.21 10.21
C PRO A 870 49.88 23.58 10.81
N ASP A 871 50.22 24.67 10.12
CA ASP A 871 49.97 26.03 10.61
C ASP A 871 48.49 26.39 10.48
N ALA A 872 47.84 25.96 9.39
CA ALA A 872 46.38 26.07 9.24
C ALA A 872 45.62 25.23 10.29
N ILE A 873 46.09 24.01 10.60
CA ILE A 873 45.53 23.18 11.67
C ILE A 873 45.69 23.87 13.04
N ALA A 874 46.87 24.43 13.34
CA ALA A 874 47.12 25.13 14.59
C ALA A 874 46.26 26.40 14.74
N ALA A 875 46.15 27.20 13.67
CA ALA A 875 45.28 28.39 13.64
C ALA A 875 43.79 28.02 13.81
N PHE A 876 43.33 26.94 13.17
CA PHE A 876 41.97 26.44 13.34
C PHE A 876 41.71 25.93 14.77
N ALA A 877 42.64 25.16 15.34
CA ALA A 877 42.54 24.68 16.72
C ALA A 877 42.48 25.83 17.74
N ALA A 878 43.26 26.90 17.54
CA ALA A 878 43.22 28.10 18.39
C ALA A 878 41.87 28.82 18.27
N SER A 879 41.37 29.03 17.04
CA SER A 879 40.06 29.64 16.77
C SER A 879 38.91 28.88 17.45
N GLU A 880 38.87 27.56 17.30
CA GLU A 880 37.89 26.70 17.96
C GLU A 880 38.02 26.81 19.48
N ARG A 881 39.22 26.66 20.05
CA ARG A 881 39.45 26.73 21.49
C ARG A 881 39.01 28.06 22.09
N ASP A 882 39.26 29.18 21.42
CA ASP A 882 38.82 30.50 21.86
C ASP A 882 37.30 30.69 21.71
N PHE A 883 36.65 30.03 20.74
CA PHE A 883 35.19 29.95 20.68
C PHE A 883 34.60 29.09 21.82
N LEU A 884 35.16 27.90 22.08
CA LEU A 884 34.74 27.02 23.18
C LEU A 884 34.92 27.69 24.55
N ARG A 885 35.99 28.47 24.75
CA ARG A 885 36.17 29.28 25.97
C ARG A 885 35.03 30.29 26.15
N ARG A 886 34.65 31.01 25.09
CA ARG A 886 33.56 32.02 25.14
C ARG A 886 32.22 31.39 25.52
N ILE A 887 31.85 30.27 24.91
CA ILE A 887 30.55 29.63 25.18
C ILE A 887 30.51 28.83 26.50
N LEU A 888 31.67 28.39 27.03
CA LEU A 888 31.78 27.85 28.39
C LEU A 888 31.77 28.93 29.48
N ALA A 889 32.08 30.20 29.16
CA ALA A 889 31.91 31.30 30.11
C ALA A 889 30.42 31.60 30.38
N GLU A 890 29.54 31.38 29.38
CA GLU A 890 28.09 31.52 29.51
C GLU A 890 27.44 30.30 30.21
N ASP A 891 27.92 29.08 29.93
CA ASP A 891 27.52 27.86 30.66
C ASP A 891 28.68 26.86 30.77
N THR A 892 29.35 26.88 31.92
CA THR A 892 30.52 26.04 32.24
C THR A 892 30.22 24.54 32.24
N LYS A 893 28.94 24.14 32.20
CA LYS A 893 28.46 22.74 32.31
C LYS A 893 27.66 22.32 31.06
N ASN A 894 27.75 23.09 29.97
CA ASN A 894 27.09 22.82 28.70
C ASN A 894 27.58 21.51 28.05
N TYR A 895 26.78 20.45 28.19
CA TYR A 895 27.11 19.10 27.71
C TYR A 895 27.46 19.03 26.21
N HIS A 896 26.81 19.84 25.36
CA HIS A 896 27.09 19.83 23.93
C HIS A 896 28.50 20.34 23.62
N VAL A 897 28.91 21.43 24.30
CA VAL A 897 30.24 22.02 24.17
C VAL A 897 31.30 21.03 24.62
N TRP A 898 31.10 20.39 25.78
CA TRP A 898 32.02 19.39 26.32
C TRP A 898 32.19 18.18 25.40
N SER A 899 31.07 17.63 24.89
CA SER A 899 31.09 16.53 23.91
C SER A 899 31.82 16.90 22.62
N TYR A 900 31.57 18.11 22.09
CA TYR A 900 32.24 18.61 20.89
C TYR A 900 33.74 18.91 21.13
N ARG A 901 34.12 19.39 22.31
CA ARG A 901 35.52 19.59 22.72
C ARG A 901 36.28 18.25 22.73
N SER A 902 35.69 17.19 23.29
CA SER A 902 36.28 15.85 23.26
C SER A 902 36.44 15.31 21.83
N TYR A 903 35.46 15.57 20.94
CA TYR A 903 35.60 15.28 19.51
C TYR A 903 36.77 16.05 18.86
N LEU A 904 36.89 17.36 19.08
CA LEU A 904 37.96 18.17 18.48
C LEU A 904 39.35 17.75 18.96
N VAL A 905 39.51 17.39 20.23
CA VAL A 905 40.79 16.84 20.75
C VAL A 905 41.21 15.60 19.97
N GLY A 906 40.28 14.68 19.69
CA GLY A 906 40.55 13.51 18.85
C GLY A 906 40.79 13.86 17.38
N LYS A 907 39.98 14.76 16.82
CA LYS A 907 40.02 15.15 15.39
C LYS A 907 41.29 15.91 15.00
N LEU A 908 41.75 16.81 15.88
CA LEU A 908 42.90 17.69 15.66
C LEU A 908 44.17 17.20 16.40
N GLY A 909 44.13 16.03 17.03
CA GLY A 909 45.30 15.42 17.68
C GLY A 909 45.80 16.12 18.94
N LEU A 910 44.95 16.88 19.64
CA LEU A 910 45.34 17.75 20.76
C LEU A 910 45.64 17.02 22.08
N PHE A 911 45.63 15.68 22.08
CA PHE A 911 46.00 14.88 23.25
C PHE A 911 47.45 15.15 23.66
N GLY A 912 47.64 15.65 24.89
CA GLY A 912 48.96 16.08 25.39
C GLY A 912 49.33 17.54 25.08
N SER A 913 48.43 18.32 24.46
CA SER A 913 48.59 19.77 24.36
C SER A 913 48.59 20.41 25.76
N ALA A 914 49.64 21.17 26.07
CA ALA A 914 49.77 21.84 27.37
C ALA A 914 48.65 22.87 27.57
N ASP A 915 48.37 23.69 26.56
CA ASP A 915 47.30 24.68 26.54
C ASP A 915 45.92 24.09 26.90
N GLU A 916 45.61 22.89 26.37
CA GLU A 916 44.30 22.26 26.57
C GLU A 916 44.18 21.69 27.99
N LEU A 917 45.26 21.15 28.57
CA LEU A 917 45.28 20.73 29.97
C LEU A 917 45.19 21.94 30.92
N GLN A 918 45.97 22.99 30.67
CA GLN A 918 45.95 24.24 31.43
C GLN A 918 44.58 24.93 31.38
N ALA A 919 43.91 24.90 30.22
CA ALA A 919 42.56 25.44 30.05
C ALA A 919 41.48 24.63 30.79
N ILE A 920 41.79 23.42 31.28
CA ILE A 920 40.93 22.62 32.16
C ILE A 920 41.32 22.82 33.63
N GLU A 921 42.61 22.94 33.93
CA GLU A 921 43.10 23.31 35.26
C GLU A 921 42.49 24.63 35.72
N ALA A 922 42.55 25.67 34.89
CA ALA A 922 41.90 26.95 35.16
C ALA A 922 40.37 26.86 35.39
N MET A 923 39.69 25.89 34.75
CA MET A 923 38.24 25.66 34.95
C MET A 923 37.92 24.86 36.22
N ILE A 924 38.89 24.11 36.75
CA ILE A 924 38.79 23.39 38.04
C ILE A 924 39.23 24.29 39.20
N ASP A 925 40.16 25.23 38.97
CA ASP A 925 40.55 26.23 39.97
C ASP A 925 39.46 27.31 40.16
N ASP A 926 38.69 27.63 39.10
CA ASP A 926 37.53 28.54 39.16
C ASP A 926 36.29 27.88 39.80
N ASP A 927 35.88 26.69 39.33
CA ASP A 927 34.88 25.85 40.01
C ASP A 927 35.38 24.42 40.19
N VAL A 928 35.91 24.14 41.39
CA VAL A 928 36.36 22.79 41.78
C VAL A 928 35.23 21.76 41.76
N ARG A 929 33.96 22.18 41.77
CA ARG A 929 32.76 21.32 41.65
C ARG A 929 32.30 21.16 40.20
N ASN A 930 33.07 21.63 39.21
CA ASN A 930 32.77 21.44 37.79
C ASN A 930 33.12 20.02 37.34
N ASN A 931 32.23 19.07 37.60
CA ASN A 931 32.37 17.66 37.20
C ASN A 931 32.60 17.49 35.68
N SER A 932 32.16 18.43 34.83
CA SER A 932 32.43 18.37 33.38
C SER A 932 33.90 18.63 33.06
N ALA A 933 34.52 19.60 33.74
CA ALA A 933 35.97 19.86 33.63
C ALA A 933 36.79 18.67 34.17
N TRP A 934 36.42 18.10 35.31
CA TRP A 934 37.02 16.86 35.84
C TRP A 934 36.90 15.67 34.87
N SER A 935 35.73 15.47 34.28
CA SER A 935 35.49 14.39 33.30
C SER A 935 36.31 14.59 32.02
N HIS A 936 36.43 15.82 31.53
CA HIS A 936 37.27 16.13 30.37
C HIS A 936 38.77 16.04 30.69
N ARG A 937 39.21 16.40 31.91
CA ARG A 937 40.59 16.11 32.38
C ARG A 937 40.90 14.62 32.30
N PHE A 938 39.97 13.77 32.77
CA PHE A 938 40.13 12.32 32.74
C PHE A 938 40.26 11.80 31.31
N PHE A 939 39.42 12.30 30.40
CA PHE A 939 39.51 12.02 28.97
C PHE A 939 40.87 12.45 28.38
N LEU A 940 41.32 13.69 28.61
CA LEU A 940 42.59 14.22 28.10
C LEU A 940 43.80 13.38 28.52
N VAL A 941 43.83 12.93 29.77
CA VAL A 941 44.96 12.15 30.33
C VAL A 941 44.87 10.68 29.93
N PHE A 942 43.73 10.02 30.17
CA PHE A 942 43.60 8.56 30.09
C PHE A 942 43.02 8.05 28.76
N SER A 943 42.68 8.93 27.81
CA SER A 943 42.36 8.56 26.42
C SER A 943 43.45 8.96 25.41
N ASN A 944 44.58 9.51 25.87
CA ASN A 944 45.69 9.91 25.01
C ASN A 944 46.30 8.69 24.26
N PRO A 945 46.28 8.63 22.92
CA PRO A 945 46.78 7.49 22.15
C PRO A 945 48.23 7.07 22.40
N ALA A 946 49.08 7.98 22.91
CA ALA A 946 50.45 7.65 23.31
C ALA A 946 50.51 6.64 24.48
N HIS A 947 49.52 6.70 25.39
CA HIS A 947 49.56 6.02 26.69
C HIS A 947 48.28 5.22 27.03
N ALA A 948 47.20 5.37 26.27
CA ALA A 948 45.96 4.61 26.41
C ALA A 948 45.90 3.43 25.42
N THR A 949 45.27 2.33 25.82
CA THR A 949 45.07 1.12 25.02
C THR A 949 43.65 1.12 24.43
N PRO A 950 43.48 1.10 23.09
CA PRO A 950 42.16 1.09 22.46
C PRO A 950 41.29 -0.08 22.94
N GLY A 951 40.07 0.22 23.38
CA GLY A 951 39.08 -0.77 23.83
C GLY A 951 39.06 -1.05 25.33
N VAL A 952 40.08 -0.67 26.11
CA VAL A 952 40.08 -0.81 27.57
C VAL A 952 39.20 0.27 28.19
N ALA A 953 38.20 -0.12 28.98
CA ALA A 953 37.21 0.79 29.54
C ALA A 953 37.81 1.83 30.50
N ALA A 954 37.05 2.89 30.81
CA ALA A 954 37.41 3.87 31.83
C ALA A 954 37.45 3.27 33.25
N THR A 955 36.72 2.17 33.46
CA THR A 955 36.60 1.41 34.72
C THR A 955 37.54 0.19 34.79
N GLU A 956 38.51 0.10 33.87
CA GLU A 956 39.44 -1.03 33.76
C GLU A 956 40.90 -0.54 33.80
N PRO A 957 41.82 -1.30 34.43
CA PRO A 957 43.23 -0.94 34.49
C PRO A 957 43.89 -1.04 33.11
N ASP A 958 44.67 -0.03 32.74
CA ASP A 958 45.37 0.04 31.47
C ASP A 958 46.89 0.04 31.69
N PRO A 959 47.58 -1.09 31.44
CA PRO A 959 49.01 -1.23 31.76
C PRO A 959 49.92 -0.38 30.88
N LYS A 960 49.38 0.31 29.87
CA LYS A 960 50.12 1.26 29.02
C LYS A 960 50.25 2.65 29.66
N VAL A 961 49.47 2.96 30.69
CA VAL A 961 49.50 4.26 31.40
C VAL A 961 50.75 4.35 32.29
N PRO A 962 51.66 5.33 32.08
CA PRO A 962 52.86 5.47 32.89
C PRO A 962 52.54 5.81 34.35
N GLN A 963 53.18 5.13 35.31
CA GLN A 963 52.93 5.37 36.74
C GLN A 963 53.19 6.82 37.16
N ALA A 964 54.19 7.50 36.58
CA ALA A 964 54.44 8.93 36.83
C ALA A 964 53.26 9.86 36.43
N VAL A 965 52.39 9.43 35.51
CA VAL A 965 51.13 10.13 35.21
C VAL A 965 50.10 9.84 36.29
N VAL A 966 50.00 8.60 36.77
CA VAL A 966 49.14 8.23 37.91
C VAL A 966 49.54 9.01 39.17
N ASP A 967 50.83 9.10 39.48
CA ASP A 967 51.37 9.86 40.62
C ASP A 967 50.98 11.34 40.56
N ARG A 968 51.15 11.97 39.38
CA ARG A 968 50.77 13.37 39.14
C ARG A 968 49.27 13.59 39.33
N GLU A 969 48.44 12.70 38.80
CA GLU A 969 46.98 12.84 38.84
C GLU A 969 46.38 12.50 40.21
N VAL A 970 47.00 11.60 40.99
CA VAL A 970 46.66 11.40 42.41
C VAL A 970 46.96 12.68 43.18
N ALA A 971 48.18 13.21 43.11
CA ALA A 971 48.58 14.42 43.84
C ALA A 971 47.70 15.64 43.47
N TYR A 972 47.37 15.81 42.18
CA TYR A 972 46.43 16.85 41.73
C TYR A 972 45.02 16.65 42.29
N ALA A 973 44.51 15.41 42.32
CA ALA A 973 43.20 15.12 42.88
C ALA A 973 43.15 15.42 44.40
N GLU A 974 44.18 15.02 45.15
CA GLU A 974 44.26 15.28 46.59
C GLU A 974 44.30 16.77 46.92
N ASP A 975 45.10 17.57 46.21
CA ASP A 975 45.13 19.05 46.33
C ASP A 975 43.72 19.64 46.24
N LYS A 976 43.01 19.35 45.14
CA LYS A 976 41.67 19.91 44.91
C LYS A 976 40.59 19.33 45.82
N ILE A 977 40.76 18.10 46.32
CA ILE A 977 39.87 17.53 47.35
C ILE A 977 40.04 18.28 48.68
N ARG A 978 41.26 18.61 49.10
CA ARG A 978 41.49 19.39 50.34
C ARG A 978 40.81 20.77 50.31
N LEU A 979 40.67 21.38 49.13
CA LEU A 979 39.91 22.63 48.93
C LEU A 979 38.38 22.48 49.13
N ALA A 980 37.83 21.28 48.94
CA ALA A 980 36.40 21.02 49.09
C ALA A 980 36.10 19.56 49.45
N PRO A 981 36.34 19.07 50.68
CA PRO A 981 36.33 17.64 50.99
C PRO A 981 35.01 16.91 50.70
N GLN A 982 33.86 17.59 50.80
CA GLN A 982 32.53 17.03 50.50
C GLN A 982 32.14 17.11 48.98
N ASN A 983 33.03 17.57 48.10
CA ASN A 983 32.82 17.59 46.64
C ASN A 983 33.07 16.22 46.01
N GLN A 984 32.01 15.56 45.54
CA GLN A 984 32.12 14.24 44.92
C GLN A 984 33.05 14.20 43.68
N SER A 985 33.19 15.30 42.93
CA SER A 985 33.90 15.30 41.64
C SER A 985 35.37 14.87 41.77
N GLY A 986 36.08 15.39 42.78
CA GLY A 986 37.47 15.03 43.06
C GLY A 986 37.62 13.57 43.49
N TRP A 987 36.74 13.06 44.37
CA TRP A 987 36.77 11.66 44.81
C TRP A 987 36.45 10.66 43.68
N ASN A 988 35.49 10.99 42.82
CA ASN A 988 35.20 10.21 41.62
C ASN A 988 36.42 10.19 40.68
N TYR A 989 37.09 11.32 40.49
CA TYR A 989 38.30 11.43 39.68
C TYR A 989 39.45 10.59 40.26
N LEU A 990 39.74 10.74 41.56
CA LEU A 990 40.78 9.98 42.27
C LEU A 990 40.57 8.46 42.13
N ARG A 991 39.35 7.96 42.35
CA ARG A 991 39.00 6.55 42.12
C ARG A 991 39.24 6.12 40.69
N GLY A 992 38.85 6.94 39.70
CA GLY A 992 39.11 6.69 38.28
C GLY A 992 40.60 6.61 37.96
N VAL A 993 41.41 7.53 38.48
CA VAL A 993 42.89 7.56 38.31
C VAL A 993 43.51 6.27 38.86
N LEU A 994 43.13 5.85 40.07
CA LEU A 994 43.65 4.64 40.72
C LEU A 994 43.27 3.39 39.92
N VAL A 995 42.00 3.21 39.58
CA VAL A 995 41.51 2.07 38.79
C VAL A 995 42.20 2.02 37.42
N LYS A 996 42.22 3.12 36.66
CA LYS A 996 42.79 3.16 35.31
C LYS A 996 44.31 2.99 35.31
N GLY A 997 44.99 3.48 36.35
CA GLY A 997 46.42 3.27 36.60
C GLY A 997 46.81 1.90 37.19
N GLY A 998 45.84 1.00 37.42
CA GLY A 998 46.08 -0.32 38.02
C GLY A 998 46.54 -0.28 39.48
N ARG A 999 46.26 0.81 40.19
CA ARG A 999 46.72 1.06 41.56
C ARG A 999 45.62 0.73 42.58
N LYS A 1000 45.99 -0.02 43.61
CA LYS A 1000 45.10 -0.39 44.73
C LYS A 1000 44.54 0.82 45.47
N LEU A 1001 43.28 0.74 45.89
CA LEU A 1001 42.63 1.83 46.62
C LEU A 1001 43.30 2.11 47.97
N ALA A 1002 43.83 1.07 48.63
CA ALA A 1002 44.57 1.20 49.89
C ALA A 1002 45.84 2.09 49.82
N THR A 1003 46.27 2.51 48.62
CA THR A 1003 47.38 3.47 48.47
C THR A 1003 47.03 4.91 48.87
N VAL A 1004 45.75 5.25 49.00
CA VAL A 1004 45.28 6.59 49.44
C VAL A 1004 44.52 6.56 50.77
N GLU A 1005 44.74 5.52 51.58
CA GLU A 1005 44.08 5.34 52.89
C GLU A 1005 44.44 6.44 53.90
N GLU A 1006 45.72 6.82 53.96
CA GLU A 1006 46.22 7.89 54.84
C GLU A 1006 45.53 9.22 54.50
N PHE A 1007 45.49 9.56 53.20
CA PHE A 1007 44.77 10.72 52.69
C PHE A 1007 43.27 10.68 52.98
N ALA A 1008 42.59 9.55 52.71
CA ALA A 1008 41.16 9.42 52.98
C ALA A 1008 40.83 9.51 54.48
N SER A 1009 41.78 9.14 55.34
CA SER A 1009 41.65 9.25 56.80
C SER A 1009 41.77 10.70 57.32
N GLU A 1010 42.31 11.65 56.55
CA GLU A 1010 42.35 13.09 56.91
C GLU A 1010 40.93 13.65 57.20
N PHE A 1011 39.87 13.02 56.65
CA PHE A 1011 38.50 13.53 56.67
C PHE A 1011 37.52 12.73 57.54
N VAL A 1012 38.01 11.73 58.29
CA VAL A 1012 37.18 10.83 59.11
C VAL A 1012 37.85 10.58 60.46
N THR A 1013 37.26 11.08 61.55
CA THR A 1013 37.79 10.90 62.90
C THR A 1013 36.73 10.37 63.87
N GLY A 1014 37.18 9.60 64.88
CA GLY A 1014 36.30 9.06 65.92
C GLY A 1014 35.25 8.04 65.45
N LEU A 1015 35.36 7.49 64.23
CA LEU A 1015 34.39 6.55 63.65
C LEU A 1015 34.07 5.40 64.62
N GLY A 1016 32.78 5.17 64.91
CA GLY A 1016 32.32 4.18 65.87
C GLY A 1016 32.25 4.64 67.34
N GLN A 1017 32.78 5.81 67.72
CA GLN A 1017 32.77 6.32 69.10
C GLN A 1017 31.43 6.94 69.54
N GLY A 1018 30.33 6.63 68.84
CA GLY A 1018 28.98 7.13 69.12
C GLY A 1018 28.68 8.48 68.47
N ASP A 1019 27.39 8.87 68.46
CA ASP A 1019 26.90 9.97 67.62
C ASP A 1019 27.56 11.33 67.92
N GLY A 1020 28.06 11.56 69.14
CA GLY A 1020 28.78 12.76 69.56
C GLY A 1020 30.31 12.66 69.57
N GLY A 1021 30.89 11.50 69.24
CA GLY A 1021 32.34 11.29 69.14
C GLY A 1021 32.86 11.19 67.69
N GLU A 1022 31.97 10.97 66.72
CA GLU A 1022 32.31 10.91 65.30
C GLU A 1022 32.25 12.28 64.60
N ASP A 1023 33.33 12.65 63.91
CA ASP A 1023 33.35 13.73 62.93
C ASP A 1023 33.77 13.22 61.55
N VAL A 1024 33.00 13.57 60.52
CA VAL A 1024 33.16 13.10 59.13
C VAL A 1024 33.02 14.31 58.21
N LEU A 1025 34.16 14.88 57.84
CA LEU A 1025 34.27 16.04 56.95
C LEU A 1025 33.98 15.68 55.49
N SER A 1026 34.02 14.39 55.14
CA SER A 1026 33.62 13.89 53.83
C SER A 1026 32.96 12.52 53.89
N THR A 1027 31.70 12.44 53.46
CA THR A 1027 31.00 11.16 53.26
C THR A 1027 31.57 10.36 52.10
N HIS A 1028 32.26 11.02 51.15
CA HIS A 1028 32.93 10.37 50.03
C HIS A 1028 34.28 9.74 50.44
N ALA A 1029 34.99 10.34 51.41
CA ALA A 1029 36.13 9.71 52.06
C ALA A 1029 35.70 8.46 52.84
N LEU A 1030 34.62 8.53 53.63
CA LEU A 1030 34.09 7.39 54.39
C LEU A 1030 33.64 6.23 53.49
N ASP A 1031 33.05 6.52 52.32
CA ASP A 1031 32.70 5.52 51.31
C ASP A 1031 33.94 4.92 50.61
N LEU A 1032 35.01 5.71 50.40
CA LEU A 1032 36.28 5.18 49.89
C LEU A 1032 36.99 4.32 50.94
N LEU A 1033 37.01 4.72 52.21
CA LEU A 1033 37.55 3.92 53.32
C LEU A 1033 36.81 2.59 53.44
N ALA A 1034 35.48 2.56 53.27
CA ALA A 1034 34.72 1.32 53.23
C ALA A 1034 35.18 0.33 52.14
N GLU A 1035 35.59 0.84 50.97
CA GLU A 1035 36.18 0.03 49.89
C GLU A 1035 37.61 -0.41 50.21
N ILE A 1036 38.41 0.48 50.81
CA ILE A 1036 39.78 0.20 51.21
C ILE A 1036 39.86 -0.88 52.29
N TYR A 1037 39.01 -0.79 53.33
CA TYR A 1037 38.91 -1.83 54.36
C TYR A 1037 38.48 -3.17 53.75
N ALA A 1038 37.54 -3.17 52.81
CA ALA A 1038 37.16 -4.37 52.07
C ALA A 1038 38.30 -4.94 51.19
N GLU A 1039 39.09 -4.09 50.52
CA GLU A 1039 40.27 -4.46 49.72
C GLU A 1039 41.40 -5.07 50.60
N LYS A 1040 41.54 -4.57 51.84
CA LYS A 1040 42.43 -5.12 52.87
C LYS A 1040 41.90 -6.39 53.55
N GLY A 1041 40.61 -6.69 53.43
CA GLY A 1041 39.94 -7.80 54.10
C GLY A 1041 39.41 -7.48 55.51
N ASP A 1042 39.51 -6.22 55.97
CA ASP A 1042 38.88 -5.75 57.20
C ASP A 1042 37.37 -5.54 56.98
N LYS A 1043 36.63 -6.64 57.11
CA LYS A 1043 35.17 -6.64 56.95
C LYS A 1043 34.44 -5.93 58.09
N GLU A 1044 35.07 -5.74 59.25
CA GLU A 1044 34.44 -5.11 60.40
C GLU A 1044 34.44 -3.59 60.25
N MET A 1045 35.58 -2.98 59.89
CA MET A 1045 35.65 -1.56 59.57
C MET A 1045 34.92 -1.20 58.27
N ALA A 1046 34.90 -2.10 57.28
CA ALA A 1046 34.07 -1.94 56.08
C ALA A 1046 32.57 -1.91 56.42
N ASP A 1047 32.07 -2.89 57.20
CA ASP A 1047 30.65 -2.89 57.59
C ASP A 1047 30.30 -1.70 58.48
N LEU A 1048 31.17 -1.33 59.42
CA LEU A 1048 31.00 -0.14 60.27
C LEU A 1048 30.87 1.12 59.41
N SER A 1049 31.78 1.35 58.47
CA SER A 1049 31.78 2.53 57.60
C SER A 1049 30.48 2.65 56.80
N LEU A 1050 30.06 1.57 56.13
CA LEU A 1050 28.79 1.51 55.39
C LEU A 1050 27.57 1.67 56.30
N ARG A 1051 27.62 1.13 57.52
CA ARG A 1051 26.54 1.24 58.52
C ARG A 1051 26.39 2.69 59.01
N ARG A 1052 27.48 3.41 59.25
CA ARG A 1052 27.47 4.81 59.69
C ARG A 1052 27.08 5.78 58.57
N LEU A 1053 27.44 5.48 57.31
CA LEU A 1053 26.85 6.14 56.13
C LEU A 1053 25.31 5.99 56.11
N GLY A 1054 24.79 4.77 56.17
CA GLY A 1054 23.34 4.54 56.17
C GLY A 1054 22.57 5.10 57.38
N GLN A 1055 23.19 5.15 58.55
CA GLN A 1055 22.52 5.57 59.80
C GLN A 1055 22.58 7.08 60.06
N LYS A 1056 23.76 7.72 59.91
CA LYS A 1056 24.00 9.12 60.30
C LYS A 1056 24.29 10.00 59.09
N TRP A 1057 25.32 9.65 58.31
CA TRP A 1057 26.01 10.60 57.45
C TRP A 1057 25.44 10.74 56.03
N ASP A 1058 24.81 9.70 55.47
CA ASP A 1058 24.31 9.66 54.10
C ASP A 1058 23.01 8.83 53.98
N ARG A 1059 22.06 9.16 54.85
CA ARG A 1059 20.80 8.41 55.05
C ARG A 1059 19.94 8.28 53.79
N ILE A 1060 20.10 9.18 52.82
CA ILE A 1060 19.39 9.15 51.53
C ILE A 1060 19.71 7.91 50.69
N ARG A 1061 20.90 7.31 50.84
CA ARG A 1061 21.31 6.06 50.17
C ARG A 1061 21.28 4.84 51.10
N VAL A 1062 20.56 4.87 52.22
CA VAL A 1062 20.54 3.77 53.23
C VAL A 1062 20.32 2.38 52.62
N GLY A 1063 19.40 2.21 51.67
CA GLY A 1063 19.16 0.92 51.01
C GLY A 1063 20.31 0.45 50.10
N TYR A 1064 21.07 1.38 49.51
CA TYR A 1064 22.30 1.07 48.77
C TYR A 1064 23.42 0.67 49.73
N TRP A 1065 23.56 1.35 50.87
CA TRP A 1065 24.52 0.97 51.91
C TRP A 1065 24.20 -0.40 52.52
N GLU A 1066 22.93 -0.70 52.80
CA GLU A 1066 22.51 -2.05 53.22
C GLU A 1066 22.77 -3.13 52.17
N TRP A 1067 22.65 -2.81 50.88
CA TRP A 1067 23.03 -3.71 49.79
C TRP A 1067 24.54 -3.95 49.77
N ARG A 1068 25.37 -2.90 49.81
CA ARG A 1068 26.84 -3.02 49.88
C ARG A 1068 27.29 -3.87 51.07
N ARG A 1069 26.65 -3.70 52.24
CA ARG A 1069 26.95 -4.50 53.45
C ARG A 1069 26.67 -5.98 53.26
N LYS A 1070 25.59 -6.36 52.56
CA LYS A 1070 25.29 -7.76 52.22
C LYS A 1070 26.39 -8.35 51.32
N CYS A 1071 26.91 -7.57 50.36
CA CYS A 1071 28.02 -7.98 49.49
C CYS A 1071 29.35 -8.22 50.22
N LEU A 1072 29.56 -7.68 51.44
CA LEU A 1072 30.75 -8.02 52.25
C LEU A 1072 30.69 -9.46 52.80
N VAL A 1073 29.49 -10.03 52.95
CA VAL A 1073 29.25 -11.33 53.60
C VAL A 1073 29.21 -12.48 52.59
N THR A 1074 28.72 -12.23 51.37
CA THR A 1074 28.70 -13.23 50.29
C THR A 1074 30.10 -13.42 49.70
N PRO A 1075 30.58 -14.67 49.48
CA PRO A 1075 31.72 -14.93 48.60
C PRO A 1075 31.43 -14.46 47.16
N ALA A 1076 32.46 -14.00 46.45
CA ALA A 1076 32.39 -13.65 45.03
C ALA A 1076 32.43 -14.90 44.13
#